data_AF-A0A0C9VTF0-F1
#
_entry.id   AF-A0A0C9VTF0-F1
#
_cell.length_a   1.000
_cell.length_b   1.000
_cell.length_c   1.000
_cell.angle_alpha   90.00
_cell.angle_beta   90.00
_cell.angle_gamma   90.00
#
_symmetry.space_group_name_H-M   'P 1'
#
loop_
_entity.id
_entity.type
_entity.pdbx_description
1 polymer ?
#
loop_
_entity_poly.entity_id
_entity_poly.type
_entity_poly.pdbx_seq_one_letter_code
_entity_poly.pdbx_strand_id
1 'polypeptide(L)'
;MSSVDPRSDHLRIFFNNDEEISPADIARLHEHSPPCFDTNGHPVFFGSAHRDTPKGPKITPAKVTMWGNQLVCMAVHPNGGTEEYHDGPFSILPFTEDMELVPAQMGCIPGKPVLGGHDVNGLPLYHAVVFVKPIGPKLPCVTGHHFGFAKVTYSGLAYEARNFEVLCWKEQGNFINRLPVEILQNIFELLAPPSVFLDPQLHCGPRLPGVMHSGCAKRLSWYLYRQVVIRRIDQIPLLCETLQNDKLGSLVNDLYICCGIPYILGTLGVVGVQKLIQRCTRLSKLALEETLLVEGGWAETPLIQISLPRYNHITHLRVILRQHHNDELEFISYFSNLRSLAISVDHGMDIPPDWDRRAVKLLFLEELSLRWTIGQSLKDSDCQSPLIAMATSWTLPSIRSLSVIIKDRQRRDDFEDITNPIGPAEVLQSLSEFLQVFGRKLTYLSCYCWYLDEASYFQEILNFCPALQHFVMIMPYNAWLDLSDVELSHQRLQWIDIWTTYPDLCTEASRREEARANVASGVLPSLRGVRFLDDGLFESTTTPAGLAMLPVEVPPTIIEAPDELLRWKYPGLDVQHDPGALYRKDILCLREPCPDYPMDAMSEVGSAMDVDMFSDVNVGEDEDEDDPNFDDDGDSSSSSEDDNEPHELWSADLDLLADDDDPF
;
A
#
# COMPACT_ATOMS: atom_id res chain seq x y z
N MET A 1 26.80 31.65 -3.46
CA MET A 1 26.23 31.58 -4.82
C MET A 1 24.98 30.70 -4.74
N SER A 2 23.96 31.10 -3.96
CA SER A 2 22.75 31.86 -4.37
C SER A 2 21.98 31.21 -5.52
N SER A 3 20.88 30.56 -5.15
CA SER A 3 19.94 29.71 -5.89
C SER A 3 19.14 30.48 -6.94
N VAL A 4 19.67 30.60 -8.15
CA VAL A 4 18.84 30.86 -9.32
C VAL A 4 18.20 29.53 -9.75
N ASP A 5 16.95 29.56 -10.21
CA ASP A 5 16.31 28.39 -10.80
C ASP A 5 17.20 27.89 -11.95
N PRO A 6 17.77 26.68 -11.87
CA PRO A 6 18.70 26.18 -12.86
C PRO A 6 18.12 26.34 -14.27
N ARG A 7 16.81 26.11 -14.45
CA ARG A 7 16.09 26.24 -15.73
C ARG A 7 16.29 27.57 -16.44
N SER A 8 16.37 28.66 -15.68
CA SER A 8 16.49 30.01 -16.24
C SER A 8 17.93 30.36 -16.64
N ASP A 9 18.93 29.80 -15.95
CA ASP A 9 20.33 30.17 -16.17
C ASP A 9 20.84 29.70 -17.53
N HIS A 10 20.41 28.53 -18.00
CA HIS A 10 20.82 28.02 -19.32
C HIS A 10 20.18 28.77 -20.49
N LEU A 11 19.08 29.49 -20.26
CA LEU A 11 18.36 30.23 -21.30
C LEU A 11 18.81 31.68 -21.42
N ARG A 12 19.51 32.22 -20.42
CA ARG A 12 19.93 33.62 -20.40
C ARG A 12 21.07 33.88 -21.38
N ILE A 13 20.95 34.93 -22.17
CA ILE A 13 21.99 35.43 -23.07
C ILE A 13 22.65 36.64 -22.40
N PHE A 14 23.95 36.59 -22.16
CA PHE A 14 24.70 37.61 -21.43
C PHE A 14 25.33 38.63 -22.37
N PHE A 15 25.28 39.90 -21.99
CA PHE A 15 25.78 41.03 -22.77
C PHE A 15 26.54 42.02 -21.87
N ASN A 16 27.52 42.69 -22.47
CA ASN A 16 28.16 43.90 -21.93
C ASN A 16 27.71 45.09 -22.78
N ASN A 17 27.47 46.27 -22.18
CA ASN A 17 26.96 47.43 -22.92
C ASN A 17 27.92 47.98 -23.99
N ASP A 18 29.21 47.68 -23.89
CA ASP A 18 30.23 48.18 -24.83
C ASP A 18 30.42 47.28 -26.07
N GLU A 19 29.72 46.15 -26.14
CA GLU A 19 29.86 45.19 -27.24
C GLU A 19 28.77 45.42 -28.30
N GLU A 20 29.19 45.58 -29.57
CA GLU A 20 28.24 45.48 -30.69
C GLU A 20 27.63 44.08 -30.69
N ILE A 21 26.30 44.01 -30.67
CA ILE A 21 25.60 42.73 -30.68
C ILE A 21 25.94 41.97 -31.97
N SER A 22 26.38 40.71 -31.82
CA SER A 22 26.69 39.90 -32.98
C SER A 22 25.41 39.61 -33.79
N PRO A 23 25.48 39.48 -35.12
CA PRO A 23 24.33 39.06 -35.92
C PRO A 23 23.71 37.72 -35.47
N ALA A 24 24.53 36.84 -34.88
CA ALA A 24 24.07 35.57 -34.32
C ALA A 24 23.20 35.76 -33.07
N ASP A 25 23.56 36.69 -32.18
CA ASP A 25 22.77 37.00 -30.99
C ASP A 25 21.47 37.71 -31.35
N ILE A 26 21.50 38.61 -32.35
CA ILE A 26 20.28 39.18 -32.93
C ILE A 26 19.36 38.05 -33.44
N ALA A 27 19.91 37.10 -34.21
CA ALA A 27 19.12 35.98 -34.73
C ALA A 27 18.50 35.14 -33.61
N ARG A 28 19.26 34.82 -32.55
CA ARG A 28 18.76 34.08 -31.37
C ARG A 28 17.67 34.82 -30.61
N LEU A 29 17.75 36.15 -30.51
CA LEU A 29 16.68 36.95 -29.91
C LEU A 29 15.40 36.94 -30.77
N HIS A 30 15.53 36.82 -32.09
CA HIS A 30 14.41 36.73 -33.02
C HIS A 30 13.84 35.31 -33.21
N GLU A 31 14.52 34.26 -32.73
CA GLU A 31 13.97 32.89 -32.70
C GLU A 31 12.69 32.81 -31.84
N HIS A 32 12.54 33.73 -30.89
CA HIS A 32 11.39 33.81 -30.01
C HIS A 32 10.64 35.14 -30.19
N SER A 33 9.30 35.09 -30.16
CA SER A 33 8.49 36.31 -30.21
C SER A 33 8.78 37.19 -28.98
N PRO A 34 9.07 38.49 -29.16
CA PRO A 34 9.30 39.38 -28.03
C PRO A 34 8.02 39.49 -27.18
N PRO A 35 8.13 39.55 -25.85
CA PRO A 35 6.97 39.58 -24.97
C PRO A 35 6.20 40.91 -25.04
N CYS A 36 6.85 41.98 -25.51
CA CYS A 36 6.38 43.35 -25.49
C CYS A 36 6.95 44.16 -26.68
N PHE A 37 6.32 45.29 -26.99
CA PHE A 37 6.81 46.28 -27.96
C PHE A 37 6.70 47.68 -27.37
N ASP A 38 7.66 48.56 -27.68
CA ASP A 38 7.60 49.97 -27.28
C ASP A 38 6.63 50.79 -28.16
N THR A 39 6.48 52.08 -27.90
CA THR A 39 5.60 52.97 -28.68
C THR A 39 6.00 53.15 -30.14
N ASN A 40 7.25 52.85 -30.50
CA ASN A 40 7.76 52.91 -31.86
C ASN A 40 7.69 51.54 -32.57
N GLY A 41 7.21 50.50 -31.89
CA GLY A 41 7.15 49.14 -32.40
C GLY A 41 8.45 48.36 -32.30
N HIS A 42 9.45 48.84 -31.55
CA HIS A 42 10.66 48.07 -31.29
C HIS A 42 10.39 46.97 -30.25
N PRO A 43 11.01 45.78 -30.40
CA PRO A 43 10.83 44.69 -29.45
C PRO A 43 11.44 45.04 -28.08
N VAL A 44 10.72 44.67 -27.02
CA VAL A 44 11.18 44.84 -25.62
C VAL A 44 11.21 43.48 -24.93
N PHE A 45 12.37 43.11 -24.40
CA PHE A 45 12.65 41.79 -23.82
C PHE A 45 12.77 41.86 -22.29
N PHE A 46 12.59 40.69 -21.63
CA PHE A 46 12.92 40.53 -20.22
C PHE A 46 14.43 40.58 -20.02
N GLY A 47 14.91 41.57 -19.29
CA GLY A 47 16.32 41.72 -18.94
C GLY A 47 16.57 41.52 -17.46
N SER A 48 17.79 41.18 -17.09
CA SER A 48 18.28 41.30 -15.73
C SER A 48 19.55 42.12 -15.75
N ALA A 49 19.56 43.25 -15.05
CA ALA A 49 20.72 44.12 -14.88
C ALA A 49 21.61 43.60 -13.74
N HIS A 50 22.91 43.46 -14.00
CA HIS A 50 23.90 42.97 -13.04
C HIS A 50 24.69 44.16 -12.51
N ARG A 51 24.60 44.43 -11.21
CA ARG A 51 25.29 45.53 -10.56
C ARG A 51 26.17 45.00 -9.44
N ASP A 52 27.45 45.28 -9.50
CA ASP A 52 28.34 45.02 -8.39
C ASP A 52 28.06 46.02 -7.27
N THR A 53 27.82 45.51 -6.06
CA THR A 53 27.66 46.35 -4.87
C THR A 53 28.65 45.91 -3.80
N PRO A 54 28.98 46.78 -2.82
CA PRO A 54 29.84 46.38 -1.70
C PRO A 54 29.33 45.17 -0.90
N LYS A 55 28.03 44.86 -1.00
CA LYS A 55 27.38 43.70 -0.35
C LYS A 55 27.33 42.45 -1.24
N GLY A 56 27.93 42.50 -2.42
CA GLY A 56 27.92 41.43 -3.43
C GLY A 56 27.20 41.82 -4.73
N PRO A 57 27.20 40.92 -5.73
CA PRO A 57 26.53 41.15 -7.00
C PRO A 57 25.00 41.20 -6.78
N LYS A 58 24.37 42.24 -7.32
CA LYS A 58 22.93 42.44 -7.29
C LYS A 58 22.38 42.28 -8.70
N ILE A 59 21.42 41.38 -8.86
CA ILE A 59 20.73 41.15 -10.14
C ILE A 59 19.31 41.70 -9.98
N THR A 60 18.89 42.62 -10.85
CA THR A 60 17.54 43.22 -10.79
C THR A 60 16.84 43.05 -12.13
N PRO A 61 15.56 42.62 -12.17
CA PRO A 61 14.78 42.60 -13.40
C PRO A 61 14.74 43.99 -14.05
N ALA A 62 14.85 43.99 -15.38
CA ALA A 62 15.02 45.15 -16.23
C ALA A 62 14.25 44.91 -17.54
N LYS A 63 14.06 45.97 -18.32
CA LYS A 63 13.61 45.85 -19.71
C LYS A 63 14.78 46.14 -20.63
N VAL A 64 14.91 45.37 -21.71
CA VAL A 64 15.93 45.59 -22.73
C VAL A 64 15.24 45.85 -24.05
N THR A 65 15.58 46.95 -24.72
CA THR A 65 15.04 47.30 -26.04
C THR A 65 16.17 47.40 -27.07
N MET A 66 15.81 47.38 -28.34
CA MET A 66 16.74 47.62 -29.44
C MET A 66 16.61 49.06 -29.95
N TRP A 67 17.72 49.79 -29.98
CA TRP A 67 17.81 51.08 -30.66
C TRP A 67 18.84 50.99 -31.79
N GLY A 68 18.35 50.86 -33.02
CA GLY A 68 19.22 50.52 -34.16
C GLY A 68 19.82 49.14 -33.97
N ASN A 69 21.16 49.05 -33.99
CA ASN A 69 21.90 47.81 -33.76
C ASN A 69 22.47 47.72 -32.33
N GLN A 70 21.96 48.51 -31.38
CA GLN A 70 22.43 48.50 -29.99
C GLN A 70 21.32 48.04 -29.05
N LEU A 71 21.67 47.17 -28.11
CA LEU A 71 20.80 46.81 -26.99
C LEU A 71 20.90 47.88 -25.90
N VAL A 72 19.76 48.29 -25.38
CA VAL A 72 19.67 49.29 -24.30
C VAL A 72 18.95 48.66 -23.12
N CYS A 73 19.69 48.46 -22.02
CA CYS A 73 19.15 47.94 -20.76
C CYS A 73 18.67 49.10 -19.87
N MET A 74 17.40 49.05 -19.47
CA MET A 74 16.79 50.02 -18.55
C MET A 74 16.28 49.31 -17.31
N ALA A 75 16.72 49.78 -16.14
CA ALA A 75 16.32 49.24 -14.84
C ALA A 75 15.69 50.32 -13.97
N VAL A 76 14.96 49.89 -12.94
CA VAL A 76 14.50 50.80 -11.88
C VAL A 76 15.71 51.22 -11.05
N HIS A 77 15.93 52.53 -10.91
CA HIS A 77 17.00 53.07 -10.07
C HIS A 77 16.87 52.55 -8.63
N PRO A 78 17.96 52.28 -7.89
CA PRO A 78 17.90 51.74 -6.52
C PRO A 78 17.03 52.54 -5.54
N ASN A 79 16.98 53.87 -5.72
CA ASN A 79 16.16 54.78 -4.91
C ASN A 79 14.67 54.78 -5.30
N GLY A 80 14.28 54.02 -6.33
CA GLY A 80 12.89 53.63 -6.61
C GLY A 80 12.01 54.61 -7.37
N GLY A 81 12.52 55.73 -7.88
CA GLY A 81 11.70 56.80 -8.49
C GLY A 81 12.00 57.14 -9.96
N THR A 82 13.12 56.67 -10.52
CA THR A 82 13.55 57.04 -11.88
C THR A 82 13.94 55.81 -12.69
N GLU A 83 13.84 55.95 -14.01
CA GLU A 83 14.44 55.03 -14.97
C GLU A 83 15.94 55.30 -15.04
N GLU A 84 16.76 54.25 -14.94
CA GLU A 84 18.21 54.35 -15.05
C GLU A 84 18.66 53.54 -16.26
N TYR A 85 19.46 54.18 -17.12
CA TYR A 85 20.23 53.48 -18.14
C TYR A 85 21.28 52.65 -17.42
N HIS A 86 21.19 51.33 -17.54
CA HIS A 86 22.15 50.43 -16.91
C HIS A 86 23.35 50.29 -17.84
N ASP A 87 24.52 50.75 -17.38
CA ASP A 87 25.80 50.75 -18.10
C ASP A 87 26.67 49.50 -17.81
N GLY A 88 26.30 48.68 -16.82
CA GLY A 88 26.98 47.42 -16.50
C GLY A 88 26.50 46.19 -17.30
N PRO A 89 27.05 44.99 -17.01
CA PRO A 89 26.61 43.75 -17.63
C PRO A 89 25.12 43.46 -17.41
N PHE A 90 24.48 42.82 -18.38
CA PHE A 90 23.09 42.39 -18.26
C PHE A 90 22.87 41.06 -18.97
N SER A 91 21.73 40.42 -18.71
CA SER A 91 21.32 39.22 -19.42
C SER A 91 19.90 39.38 -19.95
N ILE A 92 19.62 38.90 -21.15
CA ILE A 92 18.26 38.78 -21.69
C ILE A 92 17.74 37.37 -21.44
N LEU A 93 16.49 37.27 -21.00
CA LEU A 93 15.74 36.02 -20.90
C LEU A 93 14.78 35.93 -22.10
N PRO A 94 15.03 35.04 -23.09
CA PRO A 94 14.10 34.81 -24.18
C PRO A 94 12.74 34.32 -23.67
N PHE A 95 11.64 34.83 -24.25
CA PHE A 95 10.29 34.41 -23.90
C PHE A 95 9.92 33.15 -24.70
N THR A 96 10.01 31.98 -24.04
CA THR A 96 9.85 30.67 -24.70
C THR A 96 8.42 30.13 -24.57
N GLU A 97 8.11 29.07 -25.31
CA GLU A 97 6.82 28.38 -25.24
C GLU A 97 6.56 27.67 -23.90
N ASP A 98 7.60 27.43 -23.09
CA ASP A 98 7.51 26.89 -21.72
C ASP A 98 7.15 27.97 -20.68
N MET A 99 7.01 29.22 -21.09
CA MET A 99 6.67 30.34 -20.21
C MET A 99 5.29 30.89 -20.54
N GLU A 100 4.64 31.47 -19.53
CA GLU A 100 3.37 32.18 -19.68
C GLU A 100 3.32 33.42 -18.78
N LEU A 101 2.51 34.39 -19.18
CA LEU A 101 2.23 35.58 -18.41
C LEU A 101 0.91 35.37 -17.65
N VAL A 102 1.00 35.27 -16.32
CA VAL A 102 -0.16 34.97 -15.47
C VAL A 102 -0.63 36.26 -14.79
N PRO A 103 -1.91 36.66 -14.95
CA PRO A 103 -2.46 37.84 -14.28
C PRO A 103 -2.29 37.79 -12.76
N ALA A 104 -1.90 38.93 -12.19
CA ALA A 104 -1.61 39.10 -10.78
C ALA A 104 -2.03 40.49 -10.29
N GLN A 105 -2.29 40.59 -8.99
CA GLN A 105 -2.67 41.85 -8.36
C GLN A 105 -2.16 41.96 -6.93
N MET A 106 -1.94 43.20 -6.46
CA MET A 106 -1.62 43.52 -5.06
C MET A 106 -0.43 42.73 -4.49
N GLY A 107 0.59 42.46 -5.32
CA GLY A 107 1.80 41.73 -4.91
C GLY A 107 1.63 40.22 -4.79
N CYS A 108 0.49 39.66 -5.19
CA CYS A 108 0.31 38.22 -5.29
C CYS A 108 1.20 37.67 -6.43
N ILE A 109 1.95 36.61 -6.17
CA ILE A 109 2.84 35.96 -7.13
C ILE A 109 2.28 34.56 -7.44
N PRO A 110 1.74 34.31 -8.64
CA PRO A 110 1.08 33.05 -8.98
C PRO A 110 2.07 31.96 -9.44
N GLY A 111 1.67 30.70 -9.30
CA GLY A 111 2.29 29.54 -9.96
C GLY A 111 3.78 29.34 -9.64
N LYS A 112 4.58 29.08 -10.69
CA LYS A 112 6.05 28.95 -10.63
C LYS A 112 6.71 30.18 -11.26
N PRO A 113 6.86 31.29 -10.52
CA PRO A 113 7.35 32.54 -11.08
C PRO A 113 8.81 32.42 -11.52
N VAL A 114 9.15 33.06 -12.64
CA VAL A 114 10.53 33.05 -13.17
C VAL A 114 11.36 34.08 -12.40
N LEU A 115 12.38 33.59 -11.70
CA LEU A 115 13.28 34.42 -10.91
C LEU A 115 14.10 35.33 -11.83
N GLY A 116 13.94 36.64 -11.64
CA GLY A 116 14.65 37.65 -12.40
C GLY A 116 15.84 38.27 -11.66
N GLY A 117 15.95 38.06 -10.33
CA GLY A 117 17.06 38.53 -9.51
C GLY A 117 16.72 38.58 -8.02
N HIS A 118 17.44 39.41 -7.27
CA HIS A 118 17.23 39.65 -5.84
C HIS A 118 17.36 41.14 -5.47
N ASP A 119 16.64 41.57 -4.45
CA ASP A 119 16.72 42.93 -3.92
C ASP A 119 17.98 43.15 -3.05
N VAL A 120 18.08 44.33 -2.41
CA VAL A 120 19.24 44.67 -1.55
C VAL A 120 19.31 43.83 -0.26
N ASN A 121 18.24 43.14 0.10
CA ASN A 121 18.13 42.27 1.27
C ASN A 121 18.23 40.78 0.90
N GLY A 122 18.42 40.45 -0.38
CA GLY A 122 18.44 39.08 -0.88
C GLY A 122 17.04 38.47 -1.07
N LEU A 123 15.97 39.26 -1.03
CA LEU A 123 14.62 38.79 -1.32
C LEU A 123 14.43 38.62 -2.83
N PRO A 124 13.73 37.55 -3.27
CA PRO A 124 13.58 37.24 -4.69
C PRO A 124 12.76 38.31 -5.42
N LEU A 125 13.21 38.62 -6.64
CA LEU A 125 12.54 39.50 -7.59
C LEU A 125 12.18 38.71 -8.84
N TYR A 126 10.96 38.90 -9.33
CA TYR A 126 10.41 38.17 -10.46
C TYR A 126 10.21 39.09 -11.66
N HIS A 127 10.32 38.51 -12.86
CA HIS A 127 9.95 39.19 -14.09
C HIS A 127 8.43 39.33 -14.17
N ALA A 128 7.97 40.51 -14.52
CA ALA A 128 6.56 40.80 -14.75
C ALA A 128 6.40 41.73 -15.94
N VAL A 129 5.15 41.98 -16.34
CA VAL A 129 4.79 42.99 -17.34
C VAL A 129 3.62 43.82 -16.85
N VAL A 130 3.63 45.10 -17.23
CA VAL A 130 2.57 46.07 -16.89
C VAL A 130 2.14 46.80 -18.15
N PHE A 131 0.84 47.05 -18.27
CA PHE A 131 0.30 47.97 -19.26
C PHE A 131 0.31 49.40 -18.70
N VAL A 132 1.12 50.29 -19.30
CA VAL A 132 1.25 51.68 -18.84
C VAL A 132 -0.01 52.46 -19.25
N LYS A 133 -0.92 52.75 -18.31
CA LYS A 133 -2.16 53.49 -18.61
C LYS A 133 -1.91 55.00 -18.77
N PRO A 134 -2.73 55.74 -19.55
CA PRO A 134 -3.94 55.29 -20.26
C PRO A 134 -3.72 54.77 -21.70
N ILE A 135 -2.62 55.13 -22.38
CA ILE A 135 -2.37 54.82 -23.82
C ILE A 135 -0.93 54.28 -24.03
N GLY A 136 -0.24 53.86 -22.97
CA GLY A 136 1.14 53.40 -23.05
C GLY A 136 1.30 51.93 -23.43
N PRO A 137 2.53 51.50 -23.75
CA PRO A 137 2.83 50.13 -24.14
C PRO A 137 2.76 49.16 -22.95
N LYS A 138 2.67 47.87 -23.25
CA LYS A 138 2.95 46.78 -22.31
C LYS A 138 4.47 46.64 -22.19
N LEU A 139 5.02 46.71 -20.97
CA LEU A 139 6.46 46.72 -20.75
C LEU A 139 6.88 45.73 -19.66
N PRO A 140 8.04 45.06 -19.82
CA PRO A 140 8.68 44.30 -18.75
C PRO A 140 8.99 45.18 -17.53
N CYS A 141 8.84 44.59 -16.36
CA CYS A 141 8.94 45.27 -15.08
C CYS A 141 9.39 44.30 -13.97
N VAL A 142 9.57 44.83 -12.77
CA VAL A 142 9.98 44.05 -11.59
C VAL A 142 8.85 43.93 -10.59
N THR A 143 8.68 42.75 -9.99
CA THR A 143 7.76 42.52 -8.87
C THR A 143 8.38 41.60 -7.82
N GLY A 144 7.81 41.59 -6.62
CA GLY A 144 8.20 40.72 -5.52
C GLY A 144 7.14 40.74 -4.42
N HIS A 145 7.05 39.65 -3.63
CA HIS A 145 6.07 39.55 -2.54
C HIS A 145 6.12 40.73 -1.57
N HIS A 146 7.33 41.23 -1.29
CA HIS A 146 7.57 42.32 -0.36
C HIS A 146 7.25 43.71 -0.92
N PHE A 147 7.00 43.85 -2.22
CA PHE A 147 6.59 45.13 -2.81
C PHE A 147 5.09 45.37 -2.66
N GLY A 148 4.24 44.36 -2.81
CA GLY A 148 2.78 44.58 -2.89
C GLY A 148 2.31 45.12 -4.25
N PHE A 149 3.21 45.34 -5.21
CA PHE A 149 2.94 45.89 -6.54
C PHE A 149 4.12 45.60 -7.49
N ALA A 150 3.93 45.89 -8.79
CA ALA A 150 5.00 45.86 -9.78
C ALA A 150 5.55 47.27 -10.08
N LYS A 151 6.86 47.41 -10.26
CA LYS A 151 7.52 48.67 -10.66
C LYS A 151 7.96 48.60 -12.10
N VAL A 152 7.42 49.48 -12.94
CA VAL A 152 7.74 49.60 -14.37
C VAL A 152 8.38 50.96 -14.64
N THR A 153 9.42 51.01 -15.48
CA THR A 153 10.01 52.27 -15.92
C THR A 153 9.44 52.68 -17.28
N TYR A 154 9.19 53.97 -17.48
CA TYR A 154 8.76 54.53 -18.76
C TYR A 154 9.05 56.03 -18.82
N SER A 155 9.62 56.49 -19.94
CA SER A 155 9.88 57.91 -20.19
C SER A 155 10.68 58.61 -19.09
N GLY A 156 11.70 57.95 -18.53
CA GLY A 156 12.56 58.52 -17.49
C GLY A 156 12.04 58.34 -16.05
N LEU A 157 10.81 57.87 -15.86
CA LEU A 157 10.16 57.73 -14.56
C LEU A 157 9.88 56.28 -14.21
N ALA A 158 9.77 55.99 -12.90
CA ALA A 158 9.29 54.71 -12.39
C ALA A 158 7.82 54.85 -11.93
N TYR A 159 6.99 53.88 -12.30
CA TYR A 159 5.57 53.81 -11.95
C TYR A 159 5.28 52.53 -11.19
N GLU A 160 4.35 52.62 -10.24
CA GLU A 160 3.86 51.49 -9.46
C GLU A 160 2.50 51.04 -10.02
N ALA A 161 2.37 49.75 -10.31
CA ALA A 161 1.16 49.16 -10.84
C ALA A 161 0.66 48.04 -9.93
N ARG A 162 -0.61 48.14 -9.53
CA ARG A 162 -1.28 47.12 -8.71
C ARG A 162 -1.79 45.92 -9.51
N ASN A 163 -2.02 46.10 -10.82
CA ASN A 163 -2.43 45.05 -11.74
C ASN A 163 -1.30 44.83 -12.74
N PHE A 164 -0.82 43.60 -12.85
CA PHE A 164 0.32 43.21 -13.67
C PHE A 164 0.17 41.73 -14.06
N GLU A 165 1.07 41.22 -14.90
CA GLU A 165 1.17 39.78 -15.15
C GLU A 165 2.59 39.33 -14.79
N VAL A 166 2.71 38.23 -14.05
CA VAL A 166 3.99 37.65 -13.67
C VAL A 166 4.40 36.63 -14.72
N LEU A 167 5.67 36.65 -15.12
CA LEU A 167 6.22 35.61 -15.97
C LEU A 167 6.39 34.34 -15.12
N CYS A 168 5.68 33.29 -15.48
CA CYS A 168 5.74 31.99 -14.82
C CYS A 168 6.16 30.91 -15.79
N TRP A 169 6.79 29.85 -15.28
CA TRP A 169 6.92 28.61 -16.02
C TRP A 169 5.53 28.01 -16.17
N LYS A 170 5.15 27.66 -17.40
CA LYS A 170 3.98 26.82 -17.63
C LYS A 170 4.16 25.56 -16.80
N GLU A 171 3.11 25.16 -16.11
CA GLU A 171 3.06 23.80 -15.61
C GLU A 171 3.15 22.89 -16.84
N GLN A 172 4.33 22.28 -17.06
CA GLN A 172 4.45 21.17 -17.97
C GLN A 172 3.44 20.14 -17.49
N GLY A 173 2.26 20.12 -18.14
CA GLY A 173 1.09 19.42 -17.64
C GLY A 173 1.52 18.04 -17.21
N ASN A 174 1.30 17.74 -15.91
CA ASN A 174 1.89 16.62 -15.18
C ASN A 174 2.15 15.45 -16.13
N PHE A 175 3.42 15.13 -16.43
CA PHE A 175 3.82 14.17 -17.49
C PHE A 175 3.02 12.86 -17.41
N ILE A 176 2.69 12.45 -16.18
CA ILE A 176 1.81 11.32 -15.84
C ILE A 176 0.46 11.38 -16.57
N ASN A 177 -0.17 12.55 -16.70
CA ASN A 177 -1.45 12.73 -17.38
C ASN A 177 -1.37 12.56 -18.91
N ARG A 178 -0.16 12.56 -19.49
CA ARG A 178 0.06 12.33 -20.93
C ARG A 178 0.46 10.89 -21.24
N LEU A 179 0.69 10.06 -20.22
CA LEU A 179 1.02 8.66 -20.43
C LEU A 179 -0.21 7.92 -20.97
N PRO A 180 -0.02 7.01 -21.96
CA PRO A 180 -1.08 6.08 -22.35
C PRO A 180 -1.60 5.35 -21.13
N VAL A 181 -2.89 5.03 -21.19
CA VAL A 181 -3.60 4.45 -20.07
C VAL A 181 -2.99 3.11 -19.65
N GLU A 182 -2.47 2.34 -20.60
CA GLU A 182 -1.75 1.07 -20.41
C GLU A 182 -0.42 1.25 -19.66
N ILE A 183 0.28 2.36 -19.88
CA ILE A 183 1.51 2.66 -19.13
C ILE A 183 1.17 3.04 -17.70
N LEU A 184 0.08 3.79 -17.50
CA LEU A 184 -0.45 4.04 -16.17
C LEU A 184 -0.89 2.71 -15.50
N GLN A 185 -1.47 1.74 -16.25
CA GLN A 185 -1.76 0.38 -15.75
C GLN A 185 -0.51 -0.22 -15.13
N ASN A 186 0.55 -0.31 -15.92
CA ASN A 186 1.77 -0.98 -15.51
C ASN A 186 2.45 -0.24 -14.36
N ILE A 187 2.46 1.10 -14.37
CA ILE A 187 3.02 1.88 -13.25
C ILE A 187 2.23 1.59 -11.96
N PHE A 188 0.90 1.57 -12.00
CA PHE A 188 0.12 1.27 -10.79
C PHE A 188 0.23 -0.18 -10.35
N GLU A 189 0.28 -1.14 -11.28
CA GLU A 189 0.52 -2.55 -10.96
C GLU A 189 1.90 -2.76 -10.33
N LEU A 190 2.92 -2.01 -10.75
CA LEU A 190 4.27 -2.06 -10.16
C LEU A 190 4.40 -1.28 -8.84
N LEU A 191 3.60 -0.23 -8.65
CA LEU A 191 3.57 0.55 -7.41
C LEU A 191 2.67 -0.08 -6.34
N ALA A 192 1.71 -0.91 -6.74
CA ALA A 192 0.88 -1.65 -5.82
C ALA A 192 1.73 -2.70 -5.10
N PRO A 193 1.77 -2.71 -3.74
CA PRO A 193 2.31 -3.85 -3.01
C PRO A 193 1.68 -5.17 -3.47
N PRO A 194 2.42 -6.29 -3.33
CA PRO A 194 1.82 -7.61 -3.22
C PRO A 194 0.58 -7.55 -2.32
N SER A 195 -0.53 -8.15 -2.76
CA SER A 195 -1.81 -8.03 -2.07
C SER A 195 -1.76 -8.50 -0.61
N VAL A 196 -0.86 -9.44 -0.30
CA VAL A 196 -0.57 -9.90 1.06
C VAL A 196 -0.13 -8.77 2.01
N PHE A 197 0.51 -7.71 1.52
CA PHE A 197 0.96 -6.57 2.32
C PHE A 197 -0.10 -5.46 2.48
N LEU A 198 -1.23 -5.55 1.77
CA LEU A 198 -2.35 -4.62 1.86
C LEU A 198 -3.44 -5.06 2.86
N ASP A 199 -3.13 -6.02 3.72
CA ASP A 199 -4.03 -6.45 4.79
C ASP A 199 -4.04 -5.37 5.90
N PRO A 200 -5.17 -4.65 6.13
CA PRO A 200 -5.22 -3.60 7.13
C PRO A 200 -5.21 -4.11 8.57
N GLN A 201 -5.22 -5.42 8.80
CA GLN A 201 -4.96 -5.95 10.14
C GLN A 201 -3.47 -6.16 10.42
N LEU A 202 -2.59 -5.96 9.44
CA LEU A 202 -1.15 -5.72 9.68
C LEU A 202 -0.91 -4.49 10.61
N HIS A 203 -1.96 -3.72 10.89
CA HIS A 203 -2.00 -2.56 11.78
C HIS A 203 -2.31 -2.91 13.24
N CYS A 204 -1.48 -3.73 13.89
CA CYS A 204 -1.37 -3.72 15.36
C CYS A 204 -0.58 -2.47 15.84
N GLY A 205 -0.92 -1.28 15.34
CA GLY A 205 -0.30 -0.01 15.70
C GLY A 205 -1.37 1.06 15.96
N PRO A 206 -1.26 1.89 17.01
CA PRO A 206 -2.36 2.72 17.50
C PRO A 206 -2.73 3.94 16.61
N ARG A 207 -2.21 4.08 15.38
CA ARG A 207 -2.49 5.25 14.51
C ARG A 207 -2.54 4.89 13.01
N LEU A 208 -3.74 5.04 12.44
CA LEU A 208 -4.23 4.92 11.04
C LEU A 208 -3.25 5.17 9.87
N PRO A 209 -3.58 4.60 8.67
CA PRO A 209 -3.44 5.34 7.41
C PRO A 209 -4.61 5.11 6.41
N GLY A 210 -5.84 5.44 6.77
CA GLY A 210 -6.96 5.55 5.80
C GLY A 210 -6.94 6.82 4.93
N VAL A 211 -6.01 7.75 5.18
CA VAL A 211 -6.09 9.13 4.66
C VAL A 211 -5.21 9.39 3.42
N MET A 212 -4.20 8.55 3.14
CA MET A 212 -3.22 8.85 2.08
C MET A 212 -3.65 8.49 0.65
N HIS A 213 -4.73 7.75 0.43
CA HIS A 213 -5.23 7.47 -0.93
C HIS A 213 -6.13 8.58 -1.51
N SER A 214 -6.46 9.61 -0.73
CA SER A 214 -7.40 10.66 -1.13
C SER A 214 -6.86 11.60 -2.24
N GLY A 215 -5.54 11.69 -2.42
CA GLY A 215 -4.92 12.55 -3.44
C GLY A 215 -4.99 11.99 -4.87
N CYS A 216 -4.87 10.67 -5.04
CA CYS A 216 -4.82 10.02 -6.37
C CYS A 216 -6.18 9.50 -6.86
N ALA A 217 -7.21 9.45 -6.01
CA ALA A 217 -8.46 8.75 -6.30
C ALA A 217 -9.34 9.40 -7.39
N LYS A 218 -9.24 10.71 -7.64
CA LYS A 218 -10.21 11.41 -8.52
C LYS A 218 -10.09 11.07 -10.02
N ARG A 219 -9.02 10.44 -10.49
CA ARG A 219 -8.80 10.17 -11.94
C ARG A 219 -8.62 8.69 -12.31
N LEU A 220 -8.68 7.77 -11.34
CA LEU A 220 -8.37 6.34 -11.55
C LEU A 220 -9.58 5.42 -11.33
N SER A 221 -10.79 5.96 -11.44
CA SER A 221 -12.04 5.31 -11.01
C SER A 221 -12.25 3.91 -11.59
N TRP A 222 -11.80 3.61 -12.81
CA TRP A 222 -12.06 2.32 -13.46
C TRP A 222 -11.11 1.18 -13.02
N TYR A 223 -9.92 1.46 -12.50
CA TYR A 223 -9.03 0.40 -11.93
C TYR A 223 -9.43 -0.02 -10.55
N LEU A 224 -9.96 0.93 -9.77
CA LEU A 224 -10.37 0.71 -8.39
C LEU A 224 -11.42 -0.42 -8.29
N TYR A 225 -12.06 -0.79 -9.40
CA TYR A 225 -13.06 -1.84 -9.45
C TYR A 225 -12.55 -3.18 -9.99
N ARG A 226 -11.32 -3.31 -10.53
CA ARG A 226 -10.84 -4.62 -11.04
C ARG A 226 -10.73 -5.65 -9.92
N GLN A 227 -10.15 -5.22 -8.81
CA GLN A 227 -10.01 -5.99 -7.58
C GLN A 227 -10.72 -5.23 -6.47
N VAL A 228 -11.79 -5.82 -5.95
CA VAL A 228 -12.59 -5.24 -4.88
C VAL A 228 -12.40 -6.07 -3.62
N VAL A 229 -12.00 -5.40 -2.54
CA VAL A 229 -11.82 -6.02 -1.23
C VAL A 229 -12.74 -5.34 -0.21
N ILE A 230 -13.75 -6.08 0.23
CA ILE A 230 -14.74 -5.67 1.23
C ILE A 230 -14.22 -6.08 2.60
N ARG A 231 -14.03 -5.10 3.48
CA ARG A 231 -13.42 -5.29 4.81
C ARG A 231 -14.35 -4.87 5.94
N ARG A 232 -15.39 -4.12 5.63
CA ARG A 232 -16.45 -3.75 6.56
C ARG A 232 -17.80 -4.06 5.94
N ILE A 233 -18.74 -4.49 6.76
CA ILE A 233 -20.07 -4.90 6.29
C ILE A 233 -20.84 -3.78 5.59
N ASP A 234 -20.67 -2.51 6.00
CA ASP A 234 -21.31 -1.34 5.40
C ASP A 234 -20.89 -1.12 3.93
N GLN A 235 -19.75 -1.68 3.51
CA GLN A 235 -19.28 -1.59 2.13
C GLN A 235 -20.08 -2.49 1.17
N ILE A 236 -20.72 -3.55 1.66
CA ILE A 236 -21.54 -4.45 0.84
C ILE A 236 -22.73 -3.71 0.20
N PRO A 237 -23.61 -3.02 0.96
CA PRO A 237 -24.73 -2.29 0.37
C PRO A 237 -24.27 -1.10 -0.48
N LEU A 238 -23.20 -0.39 -0.09
CA LEU A 238 -22.65 0.73 -0.87
C LEU A 238 -22.11 0.28 -2.23
N LEU A 239 -21.37 -0.83 -2.25
CA LEU A 239 -20.90 -1.42 -3.50
C LEU A 239 -22.07 -1.97 -4.32
N CYS A 240 -23.07 -2.59 -3.69
CA CYS A 240 -24.28 -2.99 -4.40
C CYS A 240 -24.89 -1.79 -5.13
N GLU A 241 -25.14 -0.69 -4.43
CA GLU A 241 -25.70 0.53 -5.02
C GLU A 241 -24.85 1.06 -6.17
N THR A 242 -23.52 1.12 -5.99
CA THR A 242 -22.57 1.55 -7.03
C THR A 242 -22.64 0.65 -8.27
N LEU A 243 -22.74 -0.67 -8.07
CA LEU A 243 -22.85 -1.66 -9.14
C LEU A 243 -24.26 -1.76 -9.74
N GLN A 244 -25.22 -0.89 -9.38
CA GLN A 244 -26.48 -0.76 -10.13
C GLN A 244 -26.23 -0.29 -11.58
N ASN A 245 -25.10 0.36 -11.83
CA ASN A 245 -24.63 0.64 -13.18
C ASN A 245 -23.99 -0.63 -13.78
N ASP A 246 -24.70 -1.29 -14.69
CA ASP A 246 -24.30 -2.56 -15.32
C ASP A 246 -22.87 -2.55 -15.90
N LYS A 247 -22.35 -1.38 -16.29
CA LYS A 247 -20.99 -1.26 -16.84
C LYS A 247 -19.93 -1.53 -15.77
N LEU A 248 -20.14 -1.07 -14.54
CA LEU A 248 -19.15 -1.20 -13.45
C LEU A 248 -19.03 -2.65 -12.97
N GLY A 249 -20.14 -3.39 -12.91
CA GLY A 249 -20.12 -4.81 -12.51
C GLY A 249 -19.24 -5.66 -13.43
N SER A 250 -19.18 -5.33 -14.72
CA SER A 250 -18.31 -6.04 -15.68
C SER A 250 -16.81 -5.74 -15.51
N LEU A 251 -16.44 -4.72 -14.73
CA LEU A 251 -15.04 -4.40 -14.44
C LEU A 251 -14.49 -5.22 -13.26
N VAL A 252 -15.37 -5.73 -12.39
CA VAL A 252 -14.98 -6.51 -11.20
C VAL A 252 -14.62 -7.93 -11.59
N ASN A 253 -13.32 -8.23 -11.59
CA ASN A 253 -12.78 -9.55 -11.90
C ASN A 253 -12.43 -10.33 -10.62
N ASP A 254 -12.04 -9.63 -9.57
CA ASP A 254 -11.60 -10.23 -8.32
C ASP A 254 -12.41 -9.61 -7.17
N LEU A 255 -13.15 -10.43 -6.41
CA LEU A 255 -13.96 -10.00 -5.27
C LEU A 255 -13.53 -10.76 -4.02
N TYR A 256 -13.04 -10.01 -3.03
CA TYR A 256 -12.62 -10.52 -1.73
C TYR A 256 -13.55 -9.95 -0.67
N ILE A 257 -14.15 -10.81 0.15
CA ILE A 257 -15.03 -10.43 1.25
C ILE A 257 -14.39 -10.92 2.54
N CYS A 258 -13.70 -10.00 3.21
CA CYS A 258 -12.85 -10.21 4.37
C CYS A 258 -13.46 -9.62 5.66
N CYS A 259 -14.79 -9.42 5.69
CA CYS A 259 -15.44 -8.66 6.75
C CYS A 259 -16.34 -9.53 7.65
N GLY A 260 -16.29 -9.22 8.95
CA GLY A 260 -17.31 -9.49 9.97
C GLY A 260 -18.72 -9.29 9.43
N ILE A 261 -19.56 -10.33 9.39
CA ILE A 261 -21.01 -10.15 9.36
C ILE A 261 -21.56 -10.47 10.74
N PRO A 262 -21.83 -9.44 11.55
CA PRO A 262 -22.46 -9.61 12.84
C PRO A 262 -23.76 -10.40 12.69
N TYR A 263 -24.09 -11.20 13.69
CA TYR A 263 -25.24 -12.09 13.63
C TYR A 263 -26.55 -11.41 13.32
N ILE A 264 -26.74 -10.22 13.88
CA ILE A 264 -27.94 -9.41 13.67
C ILE A 264 -28.11 -8.97 12.21
N LEU A 265 -27.05 -9.03 11.41
CA LEU A 265 -27.02 -8.69 9.99
C LEU A 265 -26.83 -9.91 9.07
N GLY A 266 -26.79 -11.14 9.60
CA GLY A 266 -26.50 -12.37 8.85
C GLY A 266 -27.27 -12.47 7.52
N THR A 267 -28.61 -12.54 7.58
CA THR A 267 -29.46 -12.67 6.39
C THR A 267 -29.28 -11.52 5.39
N LEU A 268 -29.22 -10.27 5.87
CA LEU A 268 -29.04 -9.10 5.02
C LEU A 268 -27.66 -9.10 4.35
N GLY A 269 -26.64 -9.49 5.11
CA GLY A 269 -25.27 -9.67 4.67
C GLY A 269 -25.17 -10.70 3.56
N VAL A 270 -25.70 -11.90 3.77
CA VAL A 270 -25.77 -12.98 2.77
C VAL A 270 -26.45 -12.49 1.50
N VAL A 271 -27.65 -11.92 1.59
CA VAL A 271 -28.39 -11.40 0.43
C VAL A 271 -27.60 -10.30 -0.31
N GLY A 272 -26.89 -9.45 0.43
CA GLY A 272 -25.99 -8.44 -0.13
C GLY A 272 -24.83 -9.05 -0.91
N VAL A 273 -24.13 -10.02 -0.33
CA VAL A 273 -23.04 -10.77 -0.99
C VAL A 273 -23.53 -11.46 -2.26
N GLN A 274 -24.70 -12.11 -2.20
CA GLN A 274 -25.30 -12.76 -3.37
C GLN A 274 -25.58 -11.77 -4.49
N LYS A 275 -26.18 -10.61 -4.16
CA LYS A 275 -26.42 -9.52 -5.13
C LYS A 275 -25.13 -8.99 -5.75
N LEU A 276 -24.05 -8.86 -4.96
CA LEU A 276 -22.75 -8.46 -5.48
C LEU A 276 -22.22 -9.47 -6.50
N ILE A 277 -22.16 -10.74 -6.13
CA ILE A 277 -21.66 -11.81 -7.02
C ILE A 277 -22.47 -11.85 -8.32
N GLN A 278 -23.81 -11.70 -8.24
CA GLN A 278 -24.68 -11.68 -9.40
C GLN A 278 -24.42 -10.49 -10.35
N ARG A 279 -23.99 -9.34 -9.81
CA ARG A 279 -23.67 -8.13 -10.59
C ARG A 279 -22.27 -8.17 -11.21
N CYS A 280 -21.35 -8.91 -10.60
CA CYS A 280 -19.98 -9.09 -11.10
C CYS A 280 -19.94 -10.15 -12.20
N THR A 281 -20.38 -9.80 -13.41
CA THR A 281 -20.55 -10.77 -14.52
C THR A 281 -19.24 -11.35 -15.09
N ARG A 282 -18.09 -10.73 -14.80
CA ARG A 282 -16.74 -11.20 -15.21
C ARG A 282 -15.91 -11.73 -14.04
N LEU A 283 -16.57 -12.04 -12.92
CA LEU A 283 -15.88 -12.51 -11.74
C LEU A 283 -15.11 -13.80 -12.02
N SER A 284 -13.80 -13.72 -11.84
CA SER A 284 -12.84 -14.80 -12.07
C SER A 284 -12.20 -15.30 -10.78
N LYS A 285 -12.10 -14.43 -9.76
CA LYS A 285 -11.63 -14.77 -8.43
C LYS A 285 -12.66 -14.37 -7.38
N LEU A 286 -13.00 -15.30 -6.51
CA LEU A 286 -13.92 -15.07 -5.41
C LEU A 286 -13.29 -15.57 -4.11
N ALA A 287 -13.19 -14.70 -3.12
CA ALA A 287 -12.75 -15.06 -1.78
C ALA A 287 -13.81 -14.65 -0.75
N LEU A 288 -14.24 -15.62 0.06
CA LEU A 288 -15.18 -15.46 1.15
C LEU A 288 -14.48 -15.90 2.43
N GLU A 289 -14.09 -14.95 3.28
CA GLU A 289 -13.34 -15.22 4.52
C GLU A 289 -14.22 -15.21 5.79
N GLU A 290 -13.57 -15.53 6.92
CA GLU A 290 -14.02 -16.30 8.13
C GLU A 290 -15.14 -15.67 8.96
N THR A 291 -15.68 -14.57 8.49
CA THR A 291 -16.49 -13.69 9.29
C THR A 291 -17.94 -13.59 8.84
N LEU A 292 -18.32 -14.24 7.73
CA LEU A 292 -19.70 -14.22 7.24
C LEU A 292 -20.68 -15.07 8.08
N LEU A 293 -20.18 -15.94 8.96
CA LEU A 293 -20.98 -16.96 9.65
C LEU A 293 -20.80 -16.87 11.16
N VAL A 294 -21.92 -16.87 11.84
CA VAL A 294 -22.13 -16.47 13.23
C VAL A 294 -21.81 -17.61 14.20
N GLU A 295 -21.05 -17.32 15.25
CA GLU A 295 -21.11 -18.10 16.50
C GLU A 295 -22.46 -17.83 17.16
N GLY A 296 -23.44 -18.71 16.96
CA GLY A 296 -24.80 -18.47 17.47
C GLY A 296 -25.92 -19.24 16.78
N GLY A 297 -25.72 -20.55 16.52
CA GLY A 297 -26.74 -21.61 16.53
C GLY A 297 -27.98 -21.57 15.62
N TRP A 298 -28.44 -20.46 15.04
CA TRP A 298 -29.78 -20.40 14.43
C TRP A 298 -29.88 -19.42 13.25
N ALA A 299 -29.30 -19.80 12.10
CA ALA A 299 -29.79 -19.40 10.78
C ALA A 299 -29.11 -20.24 9.69
N GLU A 300 -29.71 -21.40 9.38
CA GLU A 300 -29.27 -22.40 8.39
C GLU A 300 -29.38 -21.93 6.94
N THR A 301 -29.25 -20.64 6.62
CA THR A 301 -29.30 -20.24 5.21
C THR A 301 -27.91 -20.45 4.63
N PRO A 302 -27.66 -21.47 3.79
CA PRO A 302 -26.37 -21.62 3.18
C PRO A 302 -26.16 -20.34 2.38
N LEU A 303 -25.04 -19.64 2.60
CA LEU A 303 -24.62 -18.49 1.78
C LEU A 303 -24.79 -18.77 0.29
N ILE A 304 -24.81 -20.05 -0.07
CA ILE A 304 -24.68 -20.57 -1.40
C ILE A 304 -25.82 -21.48 -1.87
N GLN A 305 -27.04 -21.28 -1.37
CA GLN A 305 -28.24 -21.56 -2.19
C GLN A 305 -28.42 -20.54 -3.33
N ILE A 306 -27.31 -20.03 -3.87
CA ILE A 306 -27.31 -19.24 -5.10
C ILE A 306 -27.57 -20.24 -6.23
N SER A 307 -28.84 -20.52 -6.46
CA SER A 307 -29.30 -21.08 -7.73
C SER A 307 -28.67 -20.24 -8.83
N LEU A 308 -27.71 -20.75 -9.65
CA LEU A 308 -27.40 -20.22 -10.99
C LEU A 308 -26.26 -20.98 -11.73
N PRO A 309 -26.42 -21.27 -13.04
CA PRO A 309 -25.46 -21.93 -13.94
C PRO A 309 -24.27 -21.07 -14.41
N ARG A 310 -23.80 -20.06 -13.65
CA ARG A 310 -22.86 -19.02 -14.15
C ARG A 310 -21.42 -19.07 -13.57
N TYR A 311 -21.06 -20.06 -12.76
CA TYR A 311 -19.75 -20.10 -12.10
C TYR A 311 -18.60 -20.67 -12.94
N ASN A 312 -18.87 -21.06 -14.19
CA ASN A 312 -17.83 -21.62 -15.07
C ASN A 312 -16.69 -20.63 -15.37
N HIS A 313 -16.84 -19.33 -15.08
CA HIS A 313 -15.78 -18.33 -15.27
C HIS A 313 -14.88 -18.17 -14.05
N ILE A 314 -15.30 -18.65 -12.87
CA ILE A 314 -14.50 -18.56 -11.65
C ILE A 314 -13.39 -19.61 -11.72
N THR A 315 -12.16 -19.11 -11.64
CA THR A 315 -10.92 -19.89 -11.71
C THR A 315 -10.21 -19.94 -10.36
N HIS A 316 -10.49 -18.99 -9.45
CA HIS A 316 -9.91 -18.98 -8.11
C HIS A 316 -11.03 -18.84 -7.08
N LEU A 317 -11.08 -19.77 -6.13
CA LEU A 317 -12.09 -19.80 -5.08
C LEU A 317 -11.40 -19.93 -3.74
N ARG A 318 -11.72 -19.03 -2.81
CA ARG A 318 -11.36 -19.14 -1.40
C ARG A 318 -12.62 -19.18 -0.57
N VAL A 319 -12.80 -20.25 0.20
CA VAL A 319 -13.97 -20.49 1.03
C VAL A 319 -13.55 -21.09 2.36
N ILE A 320 -14.42 -20.97 3.35
CA ILE A 320 -14.25 -21.53 4.68
C ILE A 320 -15.44 -22.44 4.93
N LEU A 321 -15.16 -23.70 5.24
CA LEU A 321 -16.14 -24.73 5.47
C LEU A 321 -16.39 -24.83 6.99
N ARG A 322 -17.65 -24.69 7.40
CA ARG A 322 -18.08 -24.68 8.82
C ARG A 322 -19.18 -25.70 9.13
N GLN A 323 -19.55 -25.76 10.42
CA GLN A 323 -20.20 -26.88 11.09
C GLN A 323 -21.54 -27.43 10.52
N HIS A 324 -22.26 -26.71 9.67
CA HIS A 324 -23.70 -26.99 9.49
C HIS A 324 -24.14 -27.29 8.06
N HIS A 325 -23.22 -27.46 7.12
CA HIS A 325 -23.58 -27.57 5.71
C HIS A 325 -22.83 -28.70 5.00
N ASN A 326 -23.30 -29.95 5.17
CA ASN A 326 -22.84 -31.12 4.41
C ASN A 326 -22.90 -30.92 2.88
N ASP A 327 -23.67 -29.94 2.41
CA ASP A 327 -23.82 -29.60 1.00
C ASP A 327 -22.75 -28.61 0.47
N GLU A 328 -21.87 -28.06 1.32
CA GLU A 328 -20.84 -27.09 0.89
C GLU A 328 -19.72 -27.71 0.03
N LEU A 329 -19.47 -29.02 0.12
CA LEU A 329 -18.47 -29.67 -0.74
C LEU A 329 -18.99 -29.96 -2.13
N GLU A 330 -20.26 -30.35 -2.21
CA GLU A 330 -20.95 -30.44 -3.48
C GLU A 330 -20.93 -29.08 -4.18
N PHE A 331 -20.97 -27.99 -3.41
CA PHE A 331 -20.84 -26.66 -3.96
C PHE A 331 -19.51 -26.43 -4.70
N ILE A 332 -18.39 -26.94 -4.19
CA ILE A 332 -17.08 -26.83 -4.88
C ILE A 332 -17.13 -27.51 -6.25
N SER A 333 -17.93 -28.56 -6.41
CA SER A 333 -18.07 -29.26 -7.70
C SER A 333 -18.74 -28.43 -8.80
N TYR A 334 -19.46 -27.34 -8.45
CA TYR A 334 -20.02 -26.42 -9.44
C TYR A 334 -18.96 -25.57 -10.16
N PHE A 335 -17.73 -25.51 -9.63
CA PHE A 335 -16.61 -24.75 -10.20
C PHE A 335 -15.78 -25.63 -11.13
N SER A 336 -16.36 -26.02 -12.25
CA SER A 336 -15.72 -26.97 -13.18
C SER A 336 -14.37 -26.48 -13.75
N ASN A 337 -14.14 -25.17 -13.81
CA ASN A 337 -12.93 -24.53 -14.34
C ASN A 337 -11.97 -24.01 -13.27
N LEU A 338 -12.12 -24.47 -12.03
CA LEU A 338 -11.29 -24.03 -10.92
C LEU A 338 -9.82 -24.43 -11.11
N ARG A 339 -8.93 -23.45 -10.98
CA ARG A 339 -7.46 -23.60 -11.03
C ARG A 339 -6.82 -23.48 -9.66
N SER A 340 -7.38 -22.63 -8.81
CA SER A 340 -6.88 -22.41 -7.44
C SER A 340 -8.03 -22.50 -6.44
N LEU A 341 -7.84 -23.29 -5.38
CA LEU A 341 -8.82 -23.52 -4.34
C LEU A 341 -8.16 -23.35 -2.97
N ALA A 342 -8.67 -22.43 -2.17
CA ALA A 342 -8.30 -22.26 -0.78
C ALA A 342 -9.48 -22.62 0.13
N ILE A 343 -9.26 -23.56 1.03
CA ILE A 343 -10.26 -24.11 1.95
C ILE A 343 -9.74 -23.93 3.36
N SER A 344 -10.55 -23.38 4.25
CA SER A 344 -10.31 -23.47 5.69
C SER A 344 -11.33 -24.41 6.32
N VAL A 345 -10.86 -25.41 7.05
CA VAL A 345 -11.66 -26.35 7.83
C VAL A 345 -11.39 -26.05 9.30
N ASP A 346 -12.39 -25.51 9.99
CA ASP A 346 -12.25 -25.07 11.39
C ASP A 346 -12.80 -26.10 12.39
N HIS A 347 -12.31 -26.07 13.63
CA HIS A 347 -12.61 -27.06 14.65
C HIS A 347 -13.98 -26.92 15.29
N GLY A 348 -14.58 -28.09 15.52
CA GLY A 348 -15.89 -28.31 16.12
C GLY A 348 -16.70 -29.38 15.37
N MET A 349 -16.15 -29.92 14.29
CA MET A 349 -16.80 -30.89 13.43
C MET A 349 -16.19 -32.26 13.57
N ASP A 350 -17.02 -33.24 13.90
CA ASP A 350 -16.83 -34.55 13.32
C ASP A 350 -16.99 -34.36 11.81
N ILE A 351 -15.97 -34.72 11.01
CA ILE A 351 -16.14 -34.73 9.56
C ILE A 351 -17.39 -35.57 9.29
N PRO A 352 -18.43 -35.02 8.62
CA PRO A 352 -19.63 -35.76 8.35
C PRO A 352 -19.23 -37.12 7.75
N PRO A 353 -19.76 -38.24 8.24
CA PRO A 353 -19.38 -39.59 7.78
C PRO A 353 -19.71 -39.85 6.30
N ASP A 354 -20.17 -38.85 5.56
CA ASP A 354 -20.44 -38.85 4.14
C ASP A 354 -19.45 -38.02 3.29
N TRP A 355 -18.42 -37.37 3.89
CA TRP A 355 -17.42 -36.60 3.14
C TRP A 355 -16.64 -37.47 2.14
N ASP A 356 -16.38 -38.73 2.52
CA ASP A 356 -15.77 -39.77 1.69
C ASP A 356 -16.70 -40.26 0.56
N ARG A 357 -18.02 -40.15 0.71
CA ARG A 357 -19.01 -40.67 -0.25
C ARG A 357 -19.21 -39.79 -1.48
N ARG A 358 -18.94 -38.49 -1.40
CA ARG A 358 -19.16 -37.55 -2.52
C ARG A 358 -17.88 -37.37 -3.33
N ALA A 359 -17.85 -37.96 -4.53
CA ALA A 359 -16.71 -37.83 -5.43
C ALA A 359 -16.61 -36.41 -6.02
N VAL A 360 -15.61 -35.63 -5.60
CA VAL A 360 -15.36 -34.27 -6.12
C VAL A 360 -14.35 -34.33 -7.27
N LYS A 361 -14.72 -33.79 -8.44
CA LYS A 361 -13.86 -33.79 -9.64
C LYS A 361 -13.47 -32.37 -10.02
N LEU A 362 -12.21 -32.01 -9.76
CA LEU A 362 -11.66 -30.69 -10.13
C LEU A 362 -10.52 -30.90 -11.12
N LEU A 363 -10.90 -31.11 -12.38
CA LEU A 363 -9.99 -31.56 -13.44
C LEU A 363 -8.87 -30.55 -13.76
N PHE A 364 -9.12 -29.26 -13.54
CA PHE A 364 -8.19 -28.17 -13.84
C PHE A 364 -7.54 -27.57 -12.60
N LEU A 365 -7.78 -28.13 -11.41
CA LEU A 365 -7.20 -27.59 -10.18
C LEU A 365 -5.68 -27.80 -10.20
N GLU A 366 -4.95 -26.70 -10.19
CA GLU A 366 -3.48 -26.63 -10.20
C GLU A 366 -2.95 -26.30 -8.80
N GLU A 367 -3.72 -25.56 -8.00
CA GLU A 367 -3.33 -25.11 -6.66
C GLU A 367 -4.40 -25.43 -5.62
N LEU A 368 -3.98 -26.04 -4.50
CA LEU A 368 -4.81 -26.32 -3.35
C LEU A 368 -4.15 -25.75 -2.09
N SER A 369 -4.86 -24.88 -1.39
CA SER A 369 -4.47 -24.38 -0.07
C SER A 369 -5.47 -24.89 0.96
N LEU A 370 -5.04 -25.79 1.84
CA LEU A 370 -5.83 -26.29 2.95
C LEU A 370 -5.35 -25.66 4.25
N ARG A 371 -6.25 -24.99 4.95
CA ARG A 371 -6.08 -24.64 6.36
C ARG A 371 -6.93 -25.59 7.19
N TRP A 372 -6.31 -26.22 8.16
CA TRP A 372 -6.92 -27.19 9.03
C TRP A 372 -6.57 -26.80 10.47
N THR A 373 -7.53 -26.30 11.23
CA THR A 373 -7.34 -26.24 12.68
C THR A 373 -7.37 -27.69 13.19
N ILE A 374 -6.68 -28.03 14.28
CA ILE A 374 -6.78 -29.29 15.04
C ILE A 374 -7.44 -29.01 16.39
N GLY A 375 -8.23 -29.94 16.90
CA GLY A 375 -9.00 -29.81 18.13
C GLY A 375 -9.49 -31.16 18.63
N GLN A 376 -10.20 -31.15 19.75
CA GLN A 376 -10.26 -32.31 20.65
C GLN A 376 -10.92 -33.59 20.10
N SER A 377 -11.84 -33.52 19.11
CA SER A 377 -12.64 -34.70 18.70
C SER A 377 -11.98 -35.66 17.70
N LEU A 378 -10.73 -35.47 17.27
CA LEU A 378 -10.01 -36.54 16.52
C LEU A 378 -9.80 -37.82 17.34
N LYS A 379 -10.04 -37.78 18.66
CA LYS A 379 -10.06 -38.98 19.51
C LYS A 379 -11.32 -39.82 19.31
N ASP A 380 -12.39 -39.27 18.76
CA ASP A 380 -13.56 -40.06 18.37
C ASP A 380 -13.22 -40.80 17.07
N SER A 381 -13.27 -42.13 17.12
CA SER A 381 -12.71 -43.06 16.13
C SER A 381 -13.23 -42.90 14.69
N ASP A 382 -14.27 -42.10 14.49
CA ASP A 382 -15.03 -42.05 13.25
C ASP A 382 -14.68 -40.80 12.41
N CYS A 383 -13.89 -39.87 12.94
CA CYS A 383 -13.53 -38.62 12.27
C CYS A 383 -12.26 -38.80 11.44
N GLN A 384 -12.39 -38.84 10.11
CA GLN A 384 -11.23 -38.83 9.21
C GLN A 384 -10.59 -37.43 9.14
N SER A 385 -9.31 -37.35 8.80
CA SER A 385 -8.68 -36.07 8.45
C SER A 385 -9.23 -35.55 7.11
N PRO A 386 -9.36 -34.22 6.90
CA PRO A 386 -9.75 -33.67 5.60
C PRO A 386 -8.81 -34.12 4.47
N LEU A 387 -7.53 -34.31 4.76
CA LEU A 387 -6.53 -34.79 3.80
C LEU A 387 -6.83 -36.23 3.35
N ILE A 388 -7.17 -37.13 4.28
CA ILE A 388 -7.55 -38.51 3.99
C ILE A 388 -8.85 -38.54 3.18
N ALA A 389 -9.85 -37.75 3.59
CA ALA A 389 -11.12 -37.67 2.88
C ALA A 389 -10.92 -37.16 1.44
N MET A 390 -10.07 -36.15 1.22
CA MET A 390 -9.70 -35.70 -0.13
C MET A 390 -8.91 -36.76 -0.91
N ALA A 391 -7.97 -37.46 -0.27
CA ALA A 391 -7.17 -38.52 -0.90
C ALA A 391 -8.05 -39.66 -1.44
N THR A 392 -9.14 -39.98 -0.73
CA THR A 392 -10.04 -41.08 -1.07
C THR A 392 -11.14 -40.69 -2.04
N SER A 393 -11.70 -39.48 -1.94
CA SER A 393 -12.89 -39.10 -2.72
C SER A 393 -12.65 -38.07 -3.83
N TRP A 394 -11.49 -37.38 -3.87
CA TRP A 394 -11.25 -36.32 -4.86
C TRP A 394 -10.47 -36.80 -6.08
N THR A 395 -10.72 -36.18 -7.22
CA THR A 395 -9.96 -36.39 -8.46
C THR A 395 -9.29 -35.09 -8.88
N LEU A 396 -7.99 -34.99 -8.62
CA LEU A 396 -7.15 -33.79 -8.84
C LEU A 396 -6.00 -34.04 -9.83
N PRO A 397 -6.27 -34.35 -11.10
CA PRO A 397 -5.24 -34.83 -12.04
C PRO A 397 -4.20 -33.77 -12.42
N SER A 398 -4.51 -32.48 -12.20
CA SER A 398 -3.71 -31.32 -12.61
C SER A 398 -2.99 -30.63 -11.45
N ILE A 399 -3.10 -31.14 -10.23
CA ILE A 399 -2.53 -30.50 -9.03
C ILE A 399 -1.01 -30.41 -9.14
N ARG A 400 -0.48 -29.22 -8.84
CA ARG A 400 0.96 -28.87 -8.90
C ARG A 400 1.44 -28.14 -7.65
N SER A 401 0.55 -27.46 -6.96
CA SER A 401 0.85 -26.70 -5.76
C SER A 401 -0.06 -27.13 -4.62
N LEU A 402 0.53 -27.49 -3.48
CA LEU A 402 -0.19 -27.78 -2.25
C LEU A 402 0.35 -26.86 -1.15
N SER A 403 -0.54 -26.18 -0.43
CA SER A 403 -0.20 -25.51 0.83
C SER A 403 -1.09 -26.05 1.93
N VAL A 404 -0.49 -26.51 3.02
CA VAL A 404 -1.20 -27.05 4.18
C VAL A 404 -0.78 -26.26 5.41
N ILE A 405 -1.74 -25.61 6.06
CA ILE A 405 -1.54 -24.90 7.33
C ILE A 405 -2.35 -25.63 8.41
N ILE A 406 -1.65 -26.18 9.38
CA ILE A 406 -2.23 -26.93 10.49
C ILE A 406 -2.03 -26.14 11.79
N LYS A 407 -3.13 -25.75 12.44
CA LYS A 407 -3.10 -24.93 13.67
C LYS A 407 -3.69 -25.69 14.85
N ASP A 408 -3.02 -25.69 16.01
CA ASP A 408 -3.63 -26.14 17.26
C ASP A 408 -4.52 -25.05 17.86
N ARG A 409 -5.78 -25.36 18.19
CA ARG A 409 -6.66 -24.42 18.90
C ARG A 409 -6.28 -24.22 20.37
N GLN A 410 -5.67 -25.21 21.02
CA GLN A 410 -5.58 -25.26 22.49
C GLN A 410 -4.35 -24.57 23.08
N ARG A 411 -3.33 -24.25 22.28
CA ARG A 411 -2.03 -23.78 22.78
C ARG A 411 -2.03 -22.33 23.29
N ARG A 412 -3.18 -21.66 23.41
CA ARG A 412 -3.21 -20.22 23.69
C ARG A 412 -3.23 -19.83 25.16
N ASP A 413 -3.81 -20.62 26.07
CA ASP A 413 -4.06 -20.07 27.42
C ASP A 413 -3.65 -20.97 28.61
N ASP A 414 -3.62 -22.31 28.50
CA ASP A 414 -3.33 -23.18 29.67
C ASP A 414 -2.24 -24.23 29.35
N PHE A 415 -0.98 -23.89 29.61
CA PHE A 415 0.21 -24.69 29.22
C PHE A 415 0.40 -26.00 30.01
N GLU A 416 -0.38 -26.28 31.06
CA GLU A 416 0.01 -27.30 32.04
C GLU A 416 -0.75 -28.63 31.98
N ASP A 417 -1.91 -28.76 31.30
CA ASP A 417 -2.78 -29.94 31.54
C ASP A 417 -3.25 -30.74 30.31
N ILE A 418 -2.68 -30.52 29.12
CA ILE A 418 -3.03 -31.32 27.92
C ILE A 418 -2.16 -32.58 27.85
N THR A 419 -2.51 -33.59 28.65
CA THR A 419 -1.77 -34.86 28.76
C THR A 419 -1.82 -35.78 27.54
N ASN A 420 -2.47 -35.39 26.43
CA ASN A 420 -2.49 -36.16 25.17
C ASN A 420 -2.92 -35.28 23.98
N PRO A 421 -2.06 -34.39 23.44
CA PRO A 421 -2.28 -33.78 22.14
C PRO A 421 -2.33 -34.88 21.06
N ILE A 422 -3.09 -34.64 20.00
CA ILE A 422 -3.04 -35.49 18.79
C ILE A 422 -1.59 -35.60 18.36
N GLY A 423 -1.13 -36.84 18.21
CA GLY A 423 0.27 -37.10 17.96
C GLY A 423 0.69 -36.55 16.59
N PRO A 424 1.90 -36.01 16.45
CA PRO A 424 2.46 -35.60 15.15
C PRO A 424 2.36 -36.69 14.08
N ALA A 425 2.41 -37.96 14.50
CA ALA A 425 2.25 -39.14 13.65
C ALA A 425 0.91 -39.20 12.90
N GLU A 426 -0.22 -38.80 13.51
CA GLU A 426 -1.55 -38.88 12.87
C GLU A 426 -1.71 -37.83 11.76
N VAL A 427 -1.18 -36.63 12.03
CA VAL A 427 -1.14 -35.53 11.08
C VAL A 427 -0.23 -35.88 9.91
N LEU A 428 0.95 -36.41 10.20
CA LEU A 428 1.88 -36.88 9.18
C LEU A 428 1.27 -38.00 8.35
N GLN A 429 0.64 -39.00 8.98
CA GLN A 429 -0.02 -40.10 8.28
C GLN A 429 -1.07 -39.57 7.30
N SER A 430 -1.90 -38.61 7.74
CA SER A 430 -2.91 -37.99 6.89
C SER A 430 -2.31 -37.24 5.69
N LEU A 431 -1.19 -36.54 5.91
CA LEU A 431 -0.45 -35.85 4.84
C LEU A 431 0.22 -36.84 3.90
N SER A 432 0.87 -37.88 4.42
CA SER A 432 1.52 -38.94 3.65
C SER A 432 0.53 -39.67 2.75
N GLU A 433 -0.67 -39.99 3.24
CA GLU A 433 -1.73 -40.60 2.42
C GLU A 433 -2.17 -39.69 1.26
N PHE A 434 -2.36 -38.39 1.52
CA PHE A 434 -2.67 -37.43 0.47
C PHE A 434 -1.53 -37.32 -0.56
N LEU A 435 -0.28 -37.22 -0.10
CA LEU A 435 0.90 -37.12 -0.96
C LEU A 435 1.18 -38.41 -1.73
N GLN A 436 0.82 -39.58 -1.19
CA GLN A 436 0.95 -40.84 -1.91
C GLN A 436 0.05 -40.87 -3.16
N VAL A 437 -1.15 -40.29 -3.07
CA VAL A 437 -2.10 -40.21 -4.18
C VAL A 437 -1.74 -39.08 -5.16
N PHE A 438 -1.43 -37.88 -4.66
CA PHE A 438 -1.31 -36.67 -5.48
C PHE A 438 0.09 -36.07 -5.58
N GLY A 439 1.02 -36.46 -4.71
CA GLY A 439 2.35 -35.86 -4.55
C GLY A 439 3.27 -35.96 -5.76
N ARG A 440 3.10 -37.00 -6.60
CA ARG A 440 3.98 -37.26 -7.76
C ARG A 440 4.11 -36.10 -8.76
N LYS A 441 3.10 -35.24 -8.86
CA LYS A 441 3.08 -34.10 -9.79
C LYS A 441 3.31 -32.75 -9.11
N LEU A 442 3.39 -32.71 -7.78
CA LEU A 442 3.60 -31.48 -7.05
C LEU A 442 4.98 -30.91 -7.38
N THR A 443 4.99 -29.63 -7.76
CA THR A 443 6.20 -28.82 -7.97
C THR A 443 6.42 -27.84 -6.84
N TYR A 444 5.36 -27.48 -6.10
CA TYR A 444 5.41 -26.64 -4.91
C TYR A 444 4.66 -27.33 -3.76
N LEU A 445 5.25 -27.34 -2.58
CA LEU A 445 4.65 -27.85 -1.35
C LEU A 445 4.99 -26.90 -0.21
N SER A 446 3.96 -26.37 0.44
CA SER A 446 4.09 -25.62 1.68
C SER A 446 3.41 -26.40 2.80
N CYS A 447 4.17 -26.70 3.86
CA CYS A 447 3.68 -27.41 5.03
C CYS A 447 4.02 -26.60 6.28
N TYR A 448 3.00 -25.93 6.83
CA TYR A 448 3.10 -25.19 8.08
C TYR A 448 2.38 -26.00 9.16
N CYS A 449 3.13 -26.84 9.87
CA CYS A 449 2.61 -27.72 10.91
C CYS A 449 3.59 -27.73 12.09
N TRP A 450 3.15 -27.20 13.23
CA TRP A 450 3.98 -27.06 14.43
C TRP A 450 4.35 -28.39 15.09
N TYR A 451 3.67 -29.46 14.69
CA TYR A 451 3.89 -30.81 15.22
C TYR A 451 4.99 -31.57 14.47
N LEU A 452 5.42 -31.11 13.29
CA LEU A 452 6.52 -31.75 12.57
C LEU A 452 7.85 -31.32 13.18
N ASP A 453 8.16 -31.85 14.35
CA ASP A 453 9.36 -31.54 15.13
C ASP A 453 10.55 -32.44 14.75
N GLU A 454 10.29 -33.67 14.33
CA GLU A 454 11.32 -34.55 13.79
C GLU A 454 11.56 -34.27 12.31
N ALA A 455 12.82 -34.04 11.97
CA ALA A 455 13.18 -33.75 10.60
C ALA A 455 13.24 -35.00 9.69
N SER A 456 13.16 -36.20 10.26
CA SER A 456 12.90 -37.46 9.55
C SER A 456 11.61 -37.40 8.71
N TYR A 457 10.59 -36.69 9.21
CA TYR A 457 9.31 -36.51 8.54
C TYR A 457 9.44 -35.72 7.23
N PHE A 458 10.36 -34.77 7.14
CA PHE A 458 10.57 -34.01 5.91
C PHE A 458 11.10 -34.89 4.79
N GLN A 459 12.02 -35.82 5.08
CA GLN A 459 12.51 -36.74 4.05
C GLN A 459 11.39 -37.67 3.55
N GLU A 460 10.51 -38.13 4.45
CA GLU A 460 9.34 -38.92 4.06
C GLU A 460 8.42 -38.15 3.10
N ILE A 461 8.11 -36.89 3.43
CA ILE A 461 7.32 -35.98 2.58
C ILE A 461 7.98 -35.80 1.20
N LEU A 462 9.29 -35.58 1.16
CA LEU A 462 10.05 -35.42 -0.09
C LEU A 462 10.01 -36.69 -0.95
N ASN A 463 10.03 -37.88 -0.34
CA ASN A 463 9.97 -39.16 -1.07
C ASN A 463 8.66 -39.33 -1.85
N PHE A 464 7.55 -38.78 -1.36
CA PHE A 464 6.26 -38.81 -2.07
C PHE A 464 6.17 -37.80 -3.22
N CYS A 465 7.08 -36.82 -3.28
CA CYS A 465 7.00 -35.67 -4.18
C CYS A 465 8.20 -35.57 -5.15
N PRO A 466 8.50 -36.58 -5.99
CA PRO A 466 9.72 -36.61 -6.83
C PRO A 466 9.85 -35.47 -7.86
N ALA A 467 8.77 -34.71 -8.12
CA ALA A 467 8.76 -33.57 -9.01
C ALA A 467 8.95 -32.21 -8.29
N LEU A 468 9.09 -32.22 -6.96
CA LEU A 468 9.10 -31.02 -6.13
C LEU A 468 10.30 -30.13 -6.45
N GLN A 469 10.03 -28.83 -6.64
CA GLN A 469 11.03 -27.82 -6.95
C GLN A 469 11.15 -26.79 -5.83
N HIS A 470 10.09 -26.55 -5.08
CA HIS A 470 10.08 -25.59 -3.98
C HIS A 470 9.34 -26.20 -2.80
N PHE A 471 10.03 -26.30 -1.67
CA PHE A 471 9.50 -26.79 -0.41
C PHE A 471 9.49 -25.66 0.62
N VAL A 472 8.36 -25.45 1.29
CA VAL A 472 8.22 -24.48 2.38
C VAL A 472 7.87 -25.24 3.64
N MET A 473 8.63 -25.02 4.71
CA MET A 473 8.44 -25.69 6.00
C MET A 473 8.53 -24.69 7.16
N ILE A 474 8.06 -25.10 8.33
CA ILE A 474 8.29 -24.37 9.59
C ILE A 474 9.54 -24.92 10.28
N MET A 475 10.33 -24.04 10.86
CA MET A 475 11.47 -24.41 11.68
C MET A 475 10.99 -25.01 13.01
N PRO A 476 11.40 -26.23 13.38
CA PRO A 476 11.03 -26.77 14.68
C PRO A 476 11.71 -25.97 15.79
N TYR A 477 10.96 -25.66 16.85
CA TYR A 477 11.43 -24.85 17.99
C TYR A 477 12.72 -25.36 18.63
N ASN A 478 12.94 -26.68 18.61
CA ASN A 478 14.12 -27.30 19.23
C ASN A 478 15.18 -27.74 18.21
N ALA A 479 14.87 -27.71 16.90
CA ALA A 479 15.69 -28.39 15.89
C ALA A 479 16.68 -27.48 15.15
N TRP A 480 16.94 -26.26 15.63
CA TRP A 480 18.00 -25.45 15.01
C TRP A 480 19.36 -26.20 15.03
N LEU A 481 19.64 -26.90 16.13
CA LEU A 481 20.83 -27.72 16.30
C LEU A 481 20.76 -29.04 15.49
N ASP A 482 19.55 -29.53 15.20
CA ASP A 482 19.29 -30.86 14.65
C ASP A 482 19.15 -30.90 13.12
N LEU A 483 19.08 -29.76 12.43
CA LEU A 483 19.09 -29.75 10.95
C LEU A 483 20.40 -30.35 10.38
N SER A 484 21.46 -30.40 11.18
CA SER A 484 22.72 -31.03 10.80
C SER A 484 22.64 -32.57 10.74
N ASP A 485 21.70 -33.19 11.46
CA ASP A 485 21.54 -34.65 11.51
C ASP A 485 20.61 -35.20 10.40
N VAL A 486 20.11 -34.32 9.53
CA VAL A 486 19.07 -34.66 8.57
C VAL A 486 19.62 -34.60 7.16
N GLU A 487 19.95 -35.76 6.64
CA GLU A 487 20.36 -35.90 5.24
C GLU A 487 19.14 -35.79 4.32
N LEU A 488 18.75 -34.56 3.98
CA LEU A 488 17.73 -34.32 2.96
C LEU A 488 18.26 -34.73 1.59
N SER A 489 17.47 -35.52 0.86
CA SER A 489 17.82 -36.02 -0.47
C SER A 489 16.66 -35.81 -1.43
N HIS A 490 16.90 -35.04 -2.49
CA HIS A 490 15.90 -34.75 -3.52
C HIS A 490 16.53 -34.26 -4.83
N GLN A 491 16.20 -34.91 -5.94
CA GLN A 491 16.85 -34.66 -7.23
C GLN A 491 16.51 -33.29 -7.84
N ARG A 492 15.30 -32.79 -7.62
CA ARG A 492 14.74 -31.62 -8.33
C ARG A 492 14.48 -30.41 -7.46
N LEU A 493 14.76 -30.50 -6.15
CA LEU A 493 14.46 -29.43 -5.21
C LEU A 493 15.42 -28.27 -5.48
N GLN A 494 14.87 -27.10 -5.78
CA GLN A 494 15.63 -25.88 -6.11
C GLN A 494 15.61 -24.88 -4.96
N TRP A 495 14.50 -24.81 -4.22
CA TRP A 495 14.32 -23.83 -3.17
C TRP A 495 13.73 -24.47 -1.92
N ILE A 496 14.26 -24.06 -0.77
CA ILE A 496 13.72 -24.39 0.54
C ILE A 496 13.44 -23.07 1.26
N ASP A 497 12.18 -22.81 1.58
CA ASP A 497 11.80 -21.71 2.45
C ASP A 497 11.51 -22.23 3.85
N ILE A 498 12.02 -21.54 4.87
CA ILE A 498 11.91 -21.95 6.27
C ILE A 498 11.29 -20.80 7.07
N TRP A 499 10.06 -20.98 7.53
CA TRP A 499 9.45 -20.06 8.50
C TRP A 499 10.18 -20.13 9.83
N THR A 500 10.61 -18.98 10.36
CA THR A 500 11.41 -18.90 11.58
C THR A 500 10.93 -17.78 12.49
N THR A 501 10.86 -18.08 13.79
CA THR A 501 10.59 -17.11 14.85
C THR A 501 11.87 -16.41 15.33
N TYR A 502 13.05 -16.88 14.90
CA TYR A 502 14.35 -16.37 15.32
C TYR A 502 14.74 -15.13 14.51
N PRO A 503 14.73 -13.93 15.11
CA PRO A 503 15.05 -12.70 14.40
C PRO A 503 16.46 -12.72 13.81
N ASP A 504 17.39 -13.33 14.53
CA ASP A 504 18.81 -13.42 14.15
C ASP A 504 18.99 -14.19 12.83
N LEU A 505 18.15 -15.18 12.52
CA LEU A 505 18.21 -15.88 11.23
C LEU A 505 17.72 -15.01 10.08
N CYS A 506 16.95 -13.96 10.38
CA CYS A 506 16.54 -12.99 9.37
C CYS A 506 17.53 -11.82 9.24
N THR A 507 18.36 -11.53 10.26
CA THR A 507 19.24 -10.35 10.28
C THR A 507 20.73 -10.66 10.20
N GLU A 508 21.19 -11.77 10.77
CA GLU A 508 22.60 -12.16 10.83
C GLU A 508 23.00 -13.04 9.64
N ALA A 509 23.74 -12.46 8.70
CA ALA A 509 24.21 -13.17 7.52
C ALA A 509 25.05 -14.43 7.83
N SER A 510 25.82 -14.44 8.92
CA SER A 510 26.64 -15.59 9.33
C SER A 510 25.80 -16.80 9.72
N ARG A 511 24.74 -16.60 10.52
CA ARG A 511 23.85 -17.70 10.93
C ARG A 511 23.04 -18.24 9.75
N ARG A 512 22.65 -17.37 8.82
CA ARG A 512 22.01 -17.79 7.56
C ARG A 512 22.91 -18.70 6.74
N GLU A 513 24.19 -18.36 6.62
CA GLU A 513 25.14 -19.15 5.84
C GLU A 513 25.41 -20.51 6.51
N GLU A 514 25.50 -20.56 7.85
CA GLU A 514 25.62 -21.81 8.60
C GLU A 514 24.39 -22.71 8.39
N ALA A 515 23.19 -22.17 8.59
CA ALA A 515 21.95 -22.93 8.40
C ALA A 515 21.79 -23.39 6.93
N ARG A 516 22.20 -22.56 5.97
CA ARG A 516 22.25 -22.94 4.55
C ARG A 516 23.25 -24.06 4.30
N ALA A 517 24.44 -24.01 4.90
CA ALA A 517 25.45 -25.05 4.79
C ALA A 517 24.95 -26.39 5.36
N ASN A 518 24.23 -26.35 6.49
CA ASN A 518 23.63 -27.53 7.10
C ASN A 518 22.58 -28.17 6.17
N VAL A 519 21.65 -27.39 5.63
CA VAL A 519 20.65 -27.90 4.68
C VAL A 519 21.30 -28.39 3.37
N ALA A 520 22.35 -27.70 2.90
CA ALA A 520 23.09 -28.06 1.69
C ALA A 520 24.02 -29.27 1.86
N SER A 521 24.24 -29.75 3.09
CA SER A 521 25.03 -30.96 3.35
C SER A 521 24.35 -32.24 2.81
N GLY A 522 23.03 -32.19 2.63
CA GLY A 522 22.24 -33.26 2.02
C GLY A 522 22.49 -33.45 0.52
N VAL A 523 21.88 -34.50 -0.05
CA VAL A 523 21.97 -34.84 -1.48
C VAL A 523 20.91 -34.04 -2.28
N LEU A 524 21.15 -32.74 -2.43
CA LEU A 524 20.26 -31.80 -3.11
C LEU A 524 20.93 -31.16 -4.35
N PRO A 525 21.20 -31.93 -5.43
CA PRO A 525 22.02 -31.47 -6.55
C PRO A 525 21.44 -30.29 -7.34
N SER A 526 20.15 -30.00 -7.19
CA SER A 526 19.46 -28.89 -7.87
C SER A 526 19.24 -27.67 -6.98
N LEU A 527 19.66 -27.72 -5.71
CA LEU A 527 19.39 -26.66 -4.74
C LEU A 527 20.09 -25.36 -5.16
N ARG A 528 19.30 -24.30 -5.33
CA ARG A 528 19.77 -22.96 -5.66
C ARG A 528 19.94 -22.12 -4.41
N GLY A 529 19.03 -22.25 -3.45
CA GLY A 529 19.13 -21.53 -2.20
C GLY A 529 18.15 -21.99 -1.13
N VAL A 530 18.43 -21.54 0.09
CA VAL A 530 17.58 -21.65 1.27
C VAL A 530 17.23 -20.23 1.68
N ARG A 531 15.97 -19.96 1.97
CA ARG A 531 15.51 -18.64 2.40
C ARG A 531 14.69 -18.73 3.69
N PHE A 532 15.02 -17.86 4.64
CA PHE A 532 14.33 -17.76 5.92
C PHE A 532 13.19 -16.75 5.83
N LEU A 533 12.02 -17.12 6.32
CA LEU A 533 10.83 -16.27 6.34
C LEU A 533 10.51 -15.90 7.80
N ASP A 534 10.50 -14.62 8.12
CA ASP A 534 10.16 -14.14 9.46
C ASP A 534 8.71 -14.49 9.79
N ASP A 535 8.49 -15.22 10.88
CA ASP A 535 7.15 -15.54 11.39
C ASP A 535 6.40 -14.27 11.85
N GLY A 536 7.09 -13.13 12.01
CA GLY A 536 6.43 -11.82 12.13
C GLY A 536 5.62 -11.43 10.88
N LEU A 537 5.99 -11.92 9.70
CA LEU A 537 5.16 -11.84 8.49
C LEU A 537 3.98 -12.82 8.55
N PHE A 538 4.10 -13.87 9.38
CA PHE A 538 3.10 -14.90 9.58
C PHE A 538 1.98 -14.48 10.56
N GLU A 539 2.34 -13.95 11.73
CA GLU A 539 1.36 -13.56 12.75
C GLU A 539 0.59 -12.28 12.38
N SER A 540 1.17 -11.41 11.57
CA SER A 540 0.62 -10.08 11.32
C SER A 540 -0.38 -10.00 10.16
N THR A 541 -0.43 -10.99 9.25
CA THR A 541 -1.56 -11.08 8.30
C THR A 541 -2.68 -11.88 8.96
N THR A 542 -3.75 -11.22 9.35
CA THR A 542 -4.88 -11.90 10.00
C THR A 542 -5.74 -12.66 9.00
N THR A 543 -5.46 -12.58 7.70
CA THR A 543 -6.06 -13.43 6.67
C THR A 543 -5.13 -14.62 6.41
N PRO A 544 -5.40 -15.80 6.98
CA PRO A 544 -4.42 -16.89 7.02
C PRO A 544 -4.16 -17.53 5.65
N ALA A 545 -4.86 -17.06 4.62
CA ALA A 545 -4.67 -17.48 3.24
C ALA A 545 -3.79 -16.51 2.43
N GLY A 546 -3.40 -15.34 2.96
CA GLY A 546 -2.25 -14.59 2.45
C GLY A 546 -0.91 -15.28 2.79
N LEU A 547 -0.88 -15.99 3.93
CA LEU A 547 0.31 -16.62 4.50
C LEU A 547 0.90 -17.77 3.69
N ALA A 548 0.05 -18.72 3.32
CA ALA A 548 0.41 -19.85 2.45
C ALA A 548 1.03 -19.39 1.12
N MET A 549 0.64 -18.19 0.68
CA MET A 549 0.95 -17.65 -0.63
C MET A 549 2.16 -16.73 -0.62
N LEU A 550 2.65 -16.25 0.53
CA LEU A 550 3.78 -15.32 0.56
C LEU A 550 5.02 -15.85 -0.19
N PRO A 551 5.43 -17.12 -0.04
CA PRO A 551 6.55 -17.68 -0.82
C PRO A 551 6.30 -17.69 -2.34
N VAL A 552 5.05 -17.73 -2.76
CA VAL A 552 4.61 -17.74 -4.17
C VAL A 552 4.49 -16.33 -4.71
N GLU A 553 3.92 -15.40 -3.94
CA GLU A 553 3.77 -13.98 -4.28
C GLU A 553 5.12 -13.25 -4.29
N VAL A 554 6.02 -13.64 -3.39
CA VAL A 554 7.39 -13.16 -3.30
C VAL A 554 8.33 -14.35 -3.52
N PRO A 555 8.53 -14.80 -4.77
CA PRO A 555 9.38 -15.94 -5.05
C PRO A 555 10.84 -15.62 -4.72
N PRO A 556 11.66 -16.61 -4.31
CA PRO A 556 13.07 -16.39 -4.01
C PRO A 556 13.87 -15.91 -5.24
N THR A 557 13.36 -16.16 -6.45
CA THR A 557 13.96 -15.72 -7.72
C THR A 557 13.81 -14.23 -8.01
N ILE A 558 13.03 -13.48 -7.22
CA ILE A 558 12.88 -12.02 -7.42
C ILE A 558 14.18 -11.26 -7.11
N ILE A 559 15.07 -11.87 -6.33
CA ILE A 559 16.43 -11.37 -6.08
C ILE A 559 17.37 -12.26 -6.89
N GLU A 560 17.93 -11.72 -7.96
CA GLU A 560 18.83 -12.49 -8.83
C GLU A 560 20.29 -12.37 -8.38
N ALA A 561 20.67 -11.20 -7.83
CA ALA A 561 22.04 -10.91 -7.47
C ALA A 561 22.30 -11.05 -5.94
N PRO A 562 23.49 -11.53 -5.51
CA PRO A 562 23.85 -11.67 -4.10
C PRO A 562 23.95 -10.36 -3.32
N ASP A 563 23.97 -9.21 -4.00
CA ASP A 563 24.03 -7.87 -3.44
C ASP A 563 22.74 -7.07 -3.67
N GLU A 564 21.77 -7.65 -4.38
CA GLU A 564 20.47 -7.07 -4.58
C GLU A 564 19.60 -7.24 -3.32
N LEU A 565 18.93 -6.16 -2.94
CA LEU A 565 17.92 -6.17 -1.90
C LEU A 565 16.65 -5.54 -2.44
N LEU A 566 15.51 -6.09 -2.04
CA LEU A 566 14.21 -5.54 -2.36
C LEU A 566 13.52 -5.11 -1.05
N ARG A 567 13.03 -3.88 -1.01
CA ARG A 567 12.40 -3.32 0.20
C ARG A 567 11.08 -2.69 -0.13
N TRP A 568 10.05 -3.10 0.59
CA TRP A 568 8.72 -2.51 0.54
C TRP A 568 8.47 -1.71 1.81
N LYS A 569 8.32 -0.39 1.65
CA LYS A 569 8.11 0.52 2.77
C LYS A 569 6.73 1.17 2.69
N TYR A 570 5.85 0.76 3.60
CA TYR A 570 4.51 1.29 3.79
C TYR A 570 4.35 1.89 5.19
N PRO A 571 3.37 2.78 5.40
CA PRO A 571 3.04 3.25 6.74
C PRO A 571 2.69 2.07 7.67
N GLY A 572 3.54 1.81 8.69
CA GLY A 572 3.34 0.73 9.65
C GLY A 572 3.78 -0.66 9.19
N LEU A 573 4.44 -0.79 8.03
CA LEU A 573 4.98 -2.05 7.52
C LEU A 573 6.25 -1.78 6.71
N ASP A 574 7.37 -2.40 7.11
CA ASP A 574 8.65 -2.29 6.41
C ASP A 574 9.18 -3.71 6.17
N VAL A 575 9.00 -4.24 4.96
CA VAL A 575 9.43 -5.60 4.60
C VAL A 575 10.69 -5.51 3.77
N GLN A 576 11.69 -6.32 4.12
CA GLN A 576 12.93 -6.44 3.36
C GLN A 576 13.12 -7.89 2.91
N HIS A 577 13.49 -8.06 1.64
CA HIS A 577 13.93 -9.31 1.04
C HIS A 577 15.42 -9.15 0.73
N ASP A 578 16.21 -9.99 1.38
CA ASP A 578 17.64 -10.17 1.19
C ASP A 578 17.91 -11.52 0.51
N PRO A 579 19.10 -11.74 -0.04
CA PRO A 579 19.57 -13.06 -0.44
C PRO A 579 19.50 -14.03 0.74
N GLY A 580 18.49 -14.89 0.74
CA GLY A 580 18.27 -15.90 1.77
C GLY A 580 17.39 -15.45 2.95
N ALA A 581 16.76 -14.27 2.95
CA ALA A 581 15.80 -13.93 4.01
C ALA A 581 14.70 -12.96 3.56
N LEU A 582 13.47 -13.16 4.03
CA LEU A 582 12.35 -12.23 3.87
C LEU A 582 11.76 -11.91 5.25
N TYR A 583 11.80 -10.66 5.67
CA TYR A 583 11.49 -10.29 7.06
C TYR A 583 10.92 -8.90 7.28
N ARG A 584 10.31 -8.68 8.45
CA ARG A 584 9.82 -7.36 8.89
C ARG A 584 10.93 -6.56 9.53
N LYS A 585 11.42 -5.56 8.81
CA LYS A 585 12.47 -4.65 9.27
C LYS A 585 11.98 -3.71 10.37
N ASP A 586 10.70 -3.34 10.36
CA ASP A 586 10.10 -2.42 11.33
C ASP A 586 9.97 -3.02 12.74
N ILE A 587 9.94 -4.34 12.86
CA ILE A 587 9.88 -5.04 14.16
C ILE A 587 11.27 -5.27 14.76
N LEU A 588 12.35 -5.13 13.98
CA LEU A 588 13.69 -5.43 14.47
C LEU A 588 14.10 -4.59 15.68
N CYS A 589 13.65 -3.34 15.76
CA CYS A 589 13.95 -2.48 16.92
C CYS A 589 13.26 -2.94 18.21
N LEU A 590 12.19 -3.73 18.12
CA LEU A 590 11.51 -4.32 19.29
C LEU A 590 12.22 -5.58 19.78
N ARG A 591 13.12 -6.14 18.97
CA ARG A 591 13.77 -7.44 19.19
C ARG A 591 15.25 -7.30 19.57
N GLU A 592 15.80 -6.09 19.63
CA GLU A 592 17.16 -5.89 20.14
C GLU A 592 17.21 -6.37 21.61
N PRO A 593 17.98 -7.44 21.91
CA PRO A 593 18.09 -7.93 23.27
C PRO A 593 18.64 -6.79 24.12
N CYS A 594 17.91 -6.44 25.19
CA CYS A 594 18.37 -5.46 26.14
C CYS A 594 19.77 -5.90 26.61
N PRO A 595 20.84 -5.13 26.35
CA PRO A 595 22.23 -5.58 26.57
C PRO A 595 22.54 -5.92 28.04
N ASP A 596 21.61 -5.62 28.95
CA ASP A 596 21.73 -5.87 30.39
C ASP A 596 21.11 -7.20 30.86
N TYR A 597 20.48 -7.99 29.97
CA TYR A 597 19.98 -9.34 30.31
C TYR A 597 20.89 -10.41 29.70
N PRO A 598 21.89 -10.94 30.44
CA PRO A 598 22.70 -12.06 29.96
C PRO A 598 21.81 -13.29 29.73
N MET A 599 21.65 -13.68 28.48
CA MET A 599 20.92 -14.91 28.06
C MET A 599 21.51 -16.18 28.71
N ASP A 600 22.77 -16.14 29.15
CA ASP A 600 23.42 -17.22 29.91
C ASP A 600 22.71 -17.53 31.24
N ALA A 601 21.92 -16.60 31.79
CA ALA A 601 21.14 -16.84 33.00
C ALA A 601 19.86 -17.67 32.75
N MET A 602 19.41 -17.85 31.50
CA MET A 602 18.21 -18.64 31.19
C MET A 602 18.53 -20.12 30.90
N SER A 603 19.76 -20.48 30.53
CA SER A 603 20.14 -21.88 30.32
C SER A 603 20.41 -22.68 31.60
N GLU A 604 20.66 -22.01 32.74
CA GLU A 604 20.97 -22.69 34.02
C GLU A 604 19.78 -22.79 35.00
N VAL A 605 18.63 -22.18 34.72
CA VAL A 605 17.47 -22.19 35.66
C VAL A 605 16.46 -23.30 35.36
N GLY A 606 16.76 -24.21 34.41
CA GLY A 606 15.92 -25.35 34.05
C GLY A 606 15.73 -26.45 35.12
N SER A 607 15.90 -26.17 36.42
CA SER A 607 15.71 -27.20 37.45
C SER A 607 15.22 -26.74 38.84
N ALA A 608 15.03 -25.45 39.13
CA ALA A 608 14.52 -25.06 40.46
C ALA A 608 14.02 -23.60 40.53
N MET A 609 12.86 -23.28 39.96
CA MET A 609 12.06 -22.15 40.43
C MET A 609 10.57 -22.46 40.27
N ASP A 610 10.04 -23.28 41.18
CA ASP A 610 8.69 -23.09 41.71
C ASP A 610 8.75 -21.82 42.57
N VAL A 611 8.44 -20.67 41.99
CA VAL A 611 8.14 -19.46 42.75
C VAL A 611 6.81 -18.94 42.26
N ASP A 612 5.76 -19.29 43.00
CA ASP A 612 4.45 -18.64 42.97
C ASP A 612 4.64 -17.12 43.05
N MET A 613 4.50 -16.45 41.92
CA MET A 613 4.55 -14.98 41.83
C MET A 613 3.18 -14.36 41.52
N PHE A 614 2.11 -15.10 41.83
CA PHE A 614 0.73 -14.60 41.85
C PHE A 614 -0.09 -15.21 43.00
N SER A 615 0.30 -14.91 44.23
CA SER A 615 -0.60 -15.02 45.38
C SER A 615 -0.54 -13.74 46.22
N ASP A 616 -1.73 -13.22 46.54
CA ASP A 616 -2.03 -12.20 47.54
C ASP A 616 -1.86 -10.72 47.15
N VAL A 617 -2.79 -10.22 46.33
CA VAL A 617 -3.44 -8.92 46.63
C VAL A 617 -4.80 -9.23 47.24
N ASN A 618 -4.77 -9.47 48.54
CA ASN A 618 -5.94 -9.54 49.40
C ASN A 618 -6.53 -8.13 49.51
N VAL A 619 -7.57 -7.83 48.74
CA VAL A 619 -8.37 -6.61 48.90
C VAL A 619 -9.15 -6.78 50.19
N GLY A 620 -8.70 -6.07 51.23
CA GLY A 620 -9.37 -6.04 52.53
C GLY A 620 -10.83 -5.59 52.37
N GLU A 621 -11.73 -6.47 52.80
CA GLU A 621 -13.09 -6.12 53.16
C GLU A 621 -13.03 -5.31 54.46
N ASP A 622 -13.05 -3.98 54.35
CA ASP A 622 -13.33 -3.10 55.48
C ASP A 622 -14.85 -3.09 55.67
N GLU A 623 -15.33 -3.99 56.53
CA GLU A 623 -16.57 -3.86 57.28
C GLU A 623 -16.40 -2.74 58.30
N ASP A 624 -17.13 -1.63 58.15
CA ASP A 624 -17.45 -0.75 59.27
C ASP A 624 -18.94 -0.38 59.21
N GLU A 625 -19.61 -0.78 60.29
CA GLU A 625 -21.00 -0.58 60.63
C GLU A 625 -21.31 0.89 61.02
N ASP A 626 -22.61 1.18 61.12
CA ASP A 626 -23.27 2.25 61.91
C ASP A 626 -23.50 3.65 61.30
N ASP A 627 -24.73 3.79 60.76
CA ASP A 627 -25.78 4.83 61.01
C ASP A 627 -25.40 6.09 61.85
N PRO A 628 -25.96 7.30 61.61
CA PRO A 628 -27.43 7.47 61.56
C PRO A 628 -28.01 8.57 60.63
N ASN A 629 -29.31 8.41 60.35
CA ASN A 629 -30.33 9.46 60.23
C ASN A 629 -29.90 10.89 59.87
N PHE A 630 -30.35 11.37 58.71
CA PHE A 630 -30.91 12.71 58.61
C PHE A 630 -32.04 12.73 57.58
N ASP A 631 -33.27 12.71 58.09
CA ASP A 631 -34.42 13.33 57.43
C ASP A 631 -34.11 14.82 57.25
N ASP A 632 -34.27 15.37 56.05
CA ASP A 632 -34.78 16.74 55.93
C ASP A 632 -35.48 16.96 54.59
N ASP A 633 -36.76 17.32 54.71
CA ASP A 633 -37.63 17.81 53.68
C ASP A 633 -37.14 19.16 53.15
N GLY A 634 -37.30 19.44 51.85
CA GLY A 634 -36.83 20.72 51.31
C GLY A 634 -37.32 21.05 49.92
N ASP A 635 -38.63 21.18 49.75
CA ASP A 635 -39.24 21.98 48.68
C ASP A 635 -38.59 23.37 48.61
N SER A 636 -38.12 23.79 47.43
CA SER A 636 -38.31 25.19 46.98
C SER A 636 -37.87 25.42 45.53
N SER A 637 -38.86 25.84 44.75
CA SER A 637 -38.79 26.64 43.53
C SER A 637 -37.74 27.75 43.54
N SER A 638 -37.10 28.01 42.40
CA SER A 638 -37.32 29.23 41.58
C SER A 638 -36.17 29.52 40.61
N SER A 639 -36.57 29.89 39.37
CA SER A 639 -35.98 30.89 38.46
C SER A 639 -34.46 30.92 38.26
N SER A 640 -33.93 30.91 37.04
CA SER A 640 -34.14 31.97 36.04
C SER A 640 -33.25 31.71 34.81
N GLU A 641 -33.72 32.18 33.65
CA GLU A 641 -32.96 32.86 32.59
C GLU A 641 -31.95 32.01 31.81
N ASP A 642 -32.29 31.66 30.56
CA ASP A 642 -32.04 32.45 29.34
C ASP A 642 -30.65 32.11 28.78
N ASP A 643 -30.63 31.35 27.68
CA ASP A 643 -29.78 31.65 26.53
C ASP A 643 -30.29 30.85 25.32
N ASN A 644 -31.07 31.58 24.52
CA ASN A 644 -31.58 31.22 23.22
C ASN A 644 -30.53 31.65 22.18
N GLU A 645 -29.83 30.72 21.55
CA GLU A 645 -29.15 30.98 20.27
C GLU A 645 -29.77 30.11 19.17
N PRO A 646 -30.23 30.70 18.03
CA PRO A 646 -30.92 29.97 16.99
C PRO A 646 -29.96 29.31 16.01
N HIS A 647 -30.27 28.04 15.69
CA HIS A 647 -29.74 27.32 14.54
C HIS A 647 -30.19 28.00 13.23
N GLU A 648 -29.25 28.62 12.51
CA GLU A 648 -29.44 29.01 11.12
C GLU A 648 -29.39 27.78 10.19
N LEU A 649 -30.58 27.42 9.68
CA LEU A 649 -30.79 26.54 8.55
C LEU A 649 -30.36 27.26 7.26
N TRP A 650 -29.32 26.74 6.60
CA TRP A 650 -29.00 27.11 5.22
C TRP A 650 -29.91 26.33 4.27
N SER A 651 -31.03 26.95 3.89
CA SER A 651 -31.82 26.60 2.71
C SER A 651 -31.12 27.18 1.48
N ALA A 652 -30.55 26.33 0.64
CA ALA A 652 -30.06 26.75 -0.67
C ALA A 652 -31.22 26.64 -1.69
N ASP A 653 -31.87 27.77 -1.95
CA ASP A 653 -32.72 27.96 -3.13
C ASP A 653 -31.83 27.96 -4.38
N LEU A 654 -32.05 26.97 -5.24
CA LEU A 654 -31.44 26.83 -6.56
C LEU A 654 -32.51 27.21 -7.59
N ASP A 655 -32.69 28.52 -7.80
CA ASP A 655 -33.51 29.05 -8.89
C ASP A 655 -32.71 29.08 -10.20
N LEU A 656 -33.11 28.16 -11.07
CA LEU A 656 -33.29 28.26 -12.52
C LEU A 656 -32.91 29.61 -13.16
N LEU A 657 -31.87 29.58 -14.00
CA LEU A 657 -31.77 30.44 -15.17
C LEU A 657 -31.41 29.58 -16.39
N ALA A 658 -32.45 29.10 -17.06
CA ALA A 658 -32.45 28.97 -18.50
C ALA A 658 -33.18 30.21 -19.03
N ASP A 659 -32.53 30.97 -19.92
CA ASP A 659 -33.19 31.44 -21.13
C ASP A 659 -32.14 31.89 -22.15
N ASP A 660 -32.50 31.55 -23.37
CA ASP A 660 -31.80 31.66 -24.65
C ASP A 660 -31.63 33.11 -25.14
N ASP A 661 -30.98 33.19 -26.31
CA ASP A 661 -30.99 34.26 -27.31
C ASP A 661 -29.96 35.40 -27.17
N ASP A 662 -28.89 35.32 -27.96
CA ASP A 662 -28.84 36.17 -29.17
C ASP A 662 -27.80 35.68 -30.20
N PRO A 663 -28.05 35.82 -31.51
CA PRO A 663 -27.16 35.41 -32.59
C PRO A 663 -26.38 36.60 -33.17
N PHE A 664 -25.05 36.52 -33.22
CA PHE A 664 -24.20 37.17 -34.24
C PHE A 664 -22.84 36.48 -34.36
#